data_AF-A0A925RQA8-F1
#
_entry.id   AF-A0A925RQA8-F1
#
_cell.length_a   1.000
_cell.length_b   1.000
_cell.length_c   1.000
_cell.angle_alpha   90.00
_cell.angle_beta   90.00
_cell.angle_gamma   90.00
#
_symmetry.space_group_name_H-M   'P 1'
#
loop_
_entity.id
_entity.type
_entity.pdbx_description
1 polymer ?
#
loop_
_entity_poly.entity_id
_entity_poly.type
_entity_poly.pdbx_seq_one_letter_code
_entity_poly.pdbx_strand_id
1 'polypeptide(L)'
;MNRSLAMLVALTITGCFQATAGQAPQPDPDPTQTGMRFITMDVDAIETARAALAKRDPNARLEVVDASEGVAVVSYDAQDFHALSELMHEKHSRCGGFLAHDSLDEARGALRAKYQERLAPLVAYTIDNAATVQALLPQLSAANILTSIQQLSGGAGFATRFYTSAGGAASTTWVQSLWQGYAAERPEVTIELFETGWAQKSVIATIPGSTLATEVVVIGGHLDSIVSGSNIAPGADDDASGIATISEVFRVLMAQNYRPLRTVKVMAYSAEEVGLLGSKQIVAAHKNAGINVVGVVQFDMTNYNGSTKDIWLMQDFTNAAQNTFVGNLIDTYVGATWGTDTCGYGCSDHASWHNAGYPASMPFEARMTQYNPNIHSTRDTLSVSNNTATHAFKFAKLGVAFIAELAKGQIGASTNTAPNVAISAPANGASFPAGTSVTLTGTATDTEDGPLGAAIQWSSSLDGALGAGASRTVTLSPGTHTIQASVTDAGGLSKTASVTVTVTGAVTELFRDTFEGTTAWTPTGLWHLANNSACASPGFASATHAMYFGIDASCNYANNAVVAGTITSPIITGVSTTSSLTFKHFRQVESASGSFDVTSVEVVAGTTTSTVWTRSSANASTPSWTDSGVISLSGFAGRSIQLRFRFDSKDKVSNSFKGWLVDDVVVTR
;
A
#
# COMPACT_ATOMS: atom_id res chain seq x y z
N MET A 1 -7.78 -55.20 -21.37
CA MET A 1 -7.39 -55.92 -20.15
C MET A 1 -6.97 -54.87 -19.12
N ASN A 2 -7.97 -54.34 -18.39
CA ASN A 2 -8.26 -54.58 -16.95
C ASN A 2 -7.37 -53.72 -16.04
N ARG A 3 -7.81 -52.57 -15.51
CA ARG A 3 -8.85 -52.27 -14.49
C ARG A 3 -8.64 -52.94 -13.12
N SER A 4 -8.40 -52.11 -12.09
CA SER A 4 -9.18 -51.92 -10.84
C SER A 4 -8.28 -51.44 -9.68
N LEU A 5 -8.52 -50.26 -9.07
CA LEU A 5 -9.42 -49.93 -7.93
C LEU A 5 -8.88 -50.47 -6.58
N ALA A 6 -8.90 -49.86 -5.39
CA ALA A 6 -9.49 -48.65 -4.77
C ALA A 6 -8.62 -48.39 -3.48
N MET A 7 -8.71 -47.31 -2.68
CA MET A 7 -9.89 -46.83 -1.97
C MET A 7 -9.56 -45.50 -1.26
N LEU A 8 -10.35 -44.48 -1.58
CA LEU A 8 -10.46 -43.20 -0.88
C LEU A 8 -11.72 -43.32 0.01
N VAL A 9 -11.63 -43.04 1.31
CA VAL A 9 -12.80 -43.05 2.20
C VAL A 9 -13.34 -41.62 2.29
N ALA A 10 -14.45 -41.39 1.59
CA ALA A 10 -15.40 -40.33 1.88
C ALA A 10 -16.54 -40.96 2.70
N LEU A 11 -16.91 -40.33 3.82
CA LEU A 11 -18.15 -40.64 4.52
C LEU A 11 -19.03 -39.38 4.54
N THR A 12 -20.05 -39.42 3.69
CA THR A 12 -21.21 -38.52 3.71
C THR A 12 -22.14 -38.90 4.86
N ILE A 13 -22.66 -37.90 5.59
CA ILE A 13 -23.97 -38.01 6.24
C ILE A 13 -24.79 -36.80 5.81
N THR A 14 -25.83 -37.08 5.02
CA THR A 14 -26.95 -36.19 4.70
C THR A 14 -28.08 -36.50 5.68
N GLY A 15 -28.70 -35.49 6.30
CA GLY A 15 -29.89 -35.69 7.13
C GLY A 15 -30.47 -34.40 7.71
N CYS A 16 -31.39 -33.81 6.94
CA CYS A 16 -32.45 -32.81 7.24
C CYS A 16 -32.63 -32.27 8.69
N PHE A 17 -32.82 -30.95 8.82
CA PHE A 17 -34.12 -30.33 9.15
C PHE A 17 -34.09 -28.80 8.92
N GLN A 18 -35.21 -28.25 8.44
CA GLN A 18 -35.46 -26.82 8.21
C GLN A 18 -35.86 -26.07 9.50
N ALA A 19 -35.64 -24.74 9.46
CA ALA A 19 -36.23 -23.66 10.29
C ALA A 19 -35.77 -23.63 11.77
N THR A 20 -35.44 -22.51 12.40
CA THR A 20 -36.10 -21.20 12.42
C THR A 20 -35.13 -20.05 12.72
N ALA A 21 -35.43 -18.86 12.19
CA ALA A 21 -34.89 -17.60 12.70
C ALA A 21 -35.35 -17.38 14.15
N GLY A 22 -34.46 -16.85 14.99
CA GLY A 22 -34.79 -16.33 16.32
C GLY A 22 -34.18 -17.12 17.48
N GLN A 23 -32.88 -16.94 17.72
CA GLN A 23 -32.28 -17.05 19.05
C GLN A 23 -31.00 -16.19 19.05
N ALA A 24 -30.95 -15.21 19.96
CA ALA A 24 -29.73 -14.48 20.25
C ALA A 24 -28.62 -15.47 20.65
N PRO A 25 -27.33 -15.17 20.41
CA PRO A 25 -26.25 -16.00 20.90
C PRO A 25 -26.45 -16.23 22.41
N GLN A 26 -26.52 -17.50 22.80
CA GLN A 26 -26.46 -17.88 24.20
C GLN A 26 -25.17 -17.27 24.78
N PRO A 27 -25.23 -16.61 25.95
CA PRO A 27 -24.00 -16.22 26.64
C PRO A 27 -23.22 -17.50 26.96
N ASP A 28 -21.92 -17.45 26.72
CA ASP A 28 -20.97 -18.43 27.26
C ASP A 28 -21.26 -18.63 28.76
N PRO A 29 -21.15 -19.87 29.27
CA PRO A 29 -21.41 -20.14 30.67
C PRO A 29 -20.49 -19.29 31.55
N ASP A 30 -21.14 -18.54 32.44
CA ASP A 30 -20.62 -17.69 33.49
C ASP A 30 -19.45 -18.35 34.29
N PRO A 31 -18.25 -17.74 34.33
CA PRO A 31 -17.10 -18.28 35.06
C PRO A 31 -17.21 -18.18 36.60
N THR A 32 -18.33 -17.70 37.16
CA THR A 32 -18.48 -17.55 38.62
C THR A 32 -18.80 -18.83 39.40
N GLN A 33 -18.60 -20.04 38.84
CA GLN A 33 -18.83 -21.29 39.59
C GLN A 33 -17.61 -22.06 40.09
N THR A 34 -16.40 -21.50 40.05
CA THR A 34 -15.36 -21.75 41.08
C THR A 34 -14.38 -20.59 41.01
N GLY A 35 -14.08 -19.91 42.13
CA GLY A 35 -13.25 -18.70 42.20
C GLY A 35 -11.76 -18.87 41.85
N MET A 36 -11.41 -19.85 41.03
CA MET A 36 -10.05 -20.23 40.66
C MET A 36 -9.60 -19.47 39.40
N ARG A 37 -8.39 -18.90 39.46
CA ARG A 37 -7.74 -18.08 38.43
C ARG A 37 -6.39 -18.70 38.06
N PHE A 38 -5.75 -18.24 36.98
CA PHE A 38 -4.49 -18.80 36.50
C PHE A 38 -3.41 -17.72 36.36
N ILE A 39 -2.18 -18.03 36.77
CA ILE A 39 -0.99 -17.21 36.54
C ILE A 39 0.12 -18.05 35.91
N THR A 40 1.06 -17.41 35.21
CA THR A 40 2.37 -17.99 34.92
C THR A 40 3.43 -17.32 35.79
N MET A 41 4.21 -18.11 36.51
CA MET A 41 5.27 -17.64 37.42
C MET A 41 6.48 -18.57 37.36
N ASP A 42 7.64 -18.09 37.80
CA ASP A 42 8.85 -18.93 37.88
C ASP A 42 8.67 -20.05 38.92
N VAL A 43 9.24 -21.22 38.64
CA VAL A 43 9.20 -22.39 39.52
C VAL A 43 9.87 -22.15 40.87
N ASP A 44 10.84 -21.23 40.94
CA ASP A 44 11.57 -20.90 42.15
C ASP A 44 10.72 -20.18 43.22
N ALA A 45 9.64 -19.52 42.80
CA ALA A 45 8.75 -18.74 43.66
C ALA A 45 7.59 -19.55 44.24
N ILE A 46 7.30 -20.72 43.68
CA ILE A 46 6.10 -21.52 44.00
C ILE A 46 6.05 -21.91 45.48
N GLU A 47 7.13 -22.47 46.02
CA GLU A 47 7.13 -22.95 47.40
C GLU A 47 7.09 -21.80 48.41
N THR A 48 7.74 -20.67 48.09
CA THR A 48 7.64 -19.44 48.90
C THR A 48 6.21 -18.89 48.89
N ALA A 49 5.56 -18.86 47.73
CA ALA A 49 4.18 -18.42 47.56
C ALA A 49 3.20 -19.32 48.33
N ARG A 50 3.35 -20.66 48.22
CA ARG A 50 2.55 -21.63 49.00
C ARG A 50 2.69 -21.40 50.49
N ALA A 51 3.92 -21.29 50.98
CA ALA A 51 4.20 -21.16 52.40
C ALA A 51 3.64 -19.86 53.00
N ALA A 52 3.59 -18.78 52.23
CA ALA A 52 3.03 -17.52 52.70
C ALA A 52 1.51 -17.45 52.60
N LEU A 53 0.92 -17.97 51.51
CA LEU A 53 -0.53 -18.07 51.39
C LEU A 53 -1.11 -18.94 52.51
N ALA A 54 -0.49 -20.09 52.79
CA ALA A 54 -0.91 -20.98 53.88
C ALA A 54 -0.82 -20.33 55.27
N LYS A 55 0.08 -19.35 55.48
CA LYS A 55 0.14 -18.55 56.72
C LYS A 55 -0.99 -17.54 56.84
N ARG A 56 -1.51 -17.06 55.71
CA ARG A 56 -2.60 -16.07 55.64
C ARG A 56 -3.96 -16.75 55.76
N ASP A 57 -4.17 -17.78 54.95
CA ASP A 57 -5.36 -18.63 54.96
C ASP A 57 -4.90 -20.09 54.81
N PRO A 58 -5.09 -20.94 55.84
CA PRO A 58 -4.75 -22.36 55.77
C PRO A 58 -5.44 -23.13 54.63
N ASN A 59 -6.51 -22.57 54.06
CA ASN A 59 -7.26 -23.16 52.95
C ASN A 59 -6.88 -22.60 51.57
N ALA A 60 -5.97 -21.61 51.50
CA ALA A 60 -5.54 -21.02 50.25
C ALA A 60 -4.95 -22.09 49.31
N ARG A 61 -5.37 -22.07 48.06
CA ARG A 61 -4.95 -23.05 47.06
C ARG A 61 -3.96 -22.42 46.07
N LEU A 62 -2.81 -23.07 45.91
CA LEU A 62 -1.81 -22.73 44.89
C LEU A 62 -1.29 -24.02 44.25
N GLU A 63 -1.93 -24.42 43.15
CA GLU A 63 -1.69 -25.70 42.47
C GLU A 63 -0.96 -25.50 41.15
N VAL A 64 0.10 -26.29 40.93
CA VAL A 64 0.83 -26.28 39.64
C VAL A 64 0.06 -27.14 38.66
N VAL A 65 -0.39 -26.52 37.57
CA VAL A 65 -1.24 -27.15 36.55
C VAL A 65 -0.45 -27.58 35.32
N ASP A 66 0.66 -26.89 35.04
CA ASP A 66 1.60 -27.20 33.97
C ASP A 66 2.95 -26.53 34.28
N ALA A 67 4.06 -27.01 33.72
CA ALA A 67 5.38 -26.38 33.90
C ALA A 67 6.33 -26.72 32.74
N SER A 68 7.13 -25.73 32.34
CA SER A 68 8.13 -25.88 31.29
C SER A 68 9.26 -24.86 31.46
N GLU A 69 10.51 -25.32 31.32
CA GLU A 69 11.71 -24.48 31.21
C GLU A 69 11.83 -23.36 32.26
N GLY A 70 11.54 -23.68 33.53
CA GLY A 70 11.67 -22.74 34.66
C GLY A 70 10.42 -21.92 34.94
N VAL A 71 9.36 -22.01 34.13
CA VAL A 71 8.08 -21.32 34.35
C VAL A 71 6.97 -22.35 34.60
N ALA A 72 6.03 -22.04 35.48
CA ALA A 72 4.87 -22.85 35.80
C ALA A 72 3.56 -22.10 35.56
N VAL A 73 2.56 -22.80 35.05
CA VAL A 73 1.16 -22.40 35.13
C VAL A 73 0.63 -22.83 36.48
N VAL A 74 0.11 -21.86 37.23
CA VAL A 74 -0.36 -22.05 38.59
C VAL A 74 -1.80 -21.58 38.69
N SER A 75 -2.67 -22.41 39.28
CA SER A 75 -4.03 -22.02 39.64
C SER A 75 -4.10 -21.55 41.09
N TYR A 76 -4.84 -20.47 41.33
CA TYR A 76 -4.98 -19.83 42.64
C TYR A 76 -6.40 -19.31 42.88
N ASP A 77 -6.79 -19.06 44.13
CA ASP A 77 -8.08 -18.44 44.45
C ASP A 77 -8.04 -16.92 44.19
N ALA A 78 -9.05 -16.35 43.53
CA ALA A 78 -9.08 -14.95 43.11
C ALA A 78 -8.85 -13.95 44.27
N GLN A 79 -9.27 -14.30 45.48
CA GLN A 79 -9.06 -13.51 46.71
C GLN A 79 -7.59 -13.41 47.15
N ASP A 80 -6.73 -14.31 46.67
CA ASP A 80 -5.31 -14.38 47.00
C ASP A 80 -4.43 -13.52 46.07
N PHE A 81 -5.01 -12.95 45.02
CA PHE A 81 -4.29 -12.19 44.00
C PHE A 81 -3.36 -11.11 44.56
N HIS A 82 -3.90 -10.24 45.42
CA HIS A 82 -3.14 -9.13 45.98
C HIS A 82 -1.98 -9.60 46.86
N ALA A 83 -2.19 -10.64 47.67
CA ALA A 83 -1.11 -11.18 48.50
C ALA A 83 -0.07 -11.94 47.69
N LEU A 84 -0.47 -12.57 46.59
CA LEU A 84 0.49 -13.17 45.65
C LEU A 84 1.37 -12.08 45.05
N SER A 85 0.78 -10.97 44.59
CA SER A 85 1.53 -9.81 44.11
C SER A 85 2.50 -9.33 45.19
N GLU A 86 1.99 -8.94 46.37
CA GLU A 86 2.80 -8.44 47.49
C GLU A 86 3.96 -9.37 47.85
N LEU A 87 3.73 -10.69 47.84
CA LEU A 87 4.76 -11.68 48.11
C LEU A 87 5.88 -11.67 47.06
N MET A 88 5.53 -11.58 45.78
CA MET A 88 6.52 -11.54 44.72
C MET A 88 7.41 -10.30 44.85
N HIS A 89 6.83 -9.15 45.17
CA HIS A 89 7.60 -7.93 45.44
C HIS A 89 8.47 -8.07 46.70
N GLU A 90 7.94 -8.61 47.80
CA GLU A 90 8.66 -8.69 49.08
C GLU A 90 9.80 -9.72 49.11
N LYS A 91 9.55 -10.92 48.57
CA LYS A 91 10.43 -12.08 48.76
C LYS A 91 11.34 -12.30 47.57
N HIS A 92 10.94 -11.84 46.40
CA HIS A 92 11.66 -12.04 45.15
C HIS A 92 12.06 -10.72 44.47
N SER A 93 11.57 -9.57 44.92
CA SER A 93 11.86 -8.26 44.32
C SER A 93 11.61 -8.24 42.81
N ARG A 94 10.44 -8.72 42.38
CA ARG A 94 10.03 -8.87 40.98
C ARG A 94 8.86 -7.95 40.63
N CYS A 95 8.94 -7.18 39.53
CA CYS A 95 7.86 -6.33 38.99
C CYS A 95 6.77 -7.23 38.42
N GLY A 96 5.54 -7.07 38.90
CA GLY A 96 4.38 -7.98 38.71
C GLY A 96 4.53 -9.42 39.25
N GLY A 97 5.74 -10.00 39.21
CA GLY A 97 6.09 -11.33 39.72
C GLY A 97 5.51 -12.53 38.98
N PHE A 98 4.44 -12.32 38.21
CA PHE A 98 3.73 -13.31 37.42
C PHE A 98 2.88 -12.60 36.35
N LEU A 99 2.45 -13.36 35.34
CA LEU A 99 1.47 -12.90 34.36
C LEU A 99 0.12 -13.53 34.65
N ALA A 100 -0.94 -12.71 34.72
CA ALA A 100 -2.31 -13.16 34.97
C ALA A 100 -3.04 -13.60 33.69
N HIS A 101 -3.74 -14.73 33.76
CA HIS A 101 -4.47 -15.36 32.66
C HIS A 101 -5.96 -15.48 32.96
N ASP A 102 -6.78 -15.22 31.96
CA ASP A 102 -8.24 -15.31 32.04
C ASP A 102 -8.73 -16.77 31.93
N SER A 103 -7.90 -17.65 31.38
CA SER A 103 -8.19 -19.09 31.24
C SER A 103 -6.94 -19.96 31.33
N LEU A 104 -7.14 -21.26 31.61
CA LEU A 104 -6.06 -22.25 31.61
C LEU A 104 -5.42 -22.43 30.23
N ASP A 105 -6.21 -22.33 29.17
CA ASP A 105 -5.71 -22.46 27.79
C ASP A 105 -4.81 -21.28 27.41
N GLU A 106 -5.16 -20.06 27.84
CA GLU A 106 -4.30 -18.89 27.71
C GLU A 106 -2.98 -19.08 28.48
N ALA A 107 -3.04 -19.53 29.73
CA ALA A 107 -1.86 -19.76 30.56
C ALA A 107 -0.93 -20.82 29.97
N ARG A 108 -1.48 -21.93 29.46
CA ARG A 108 -0.71 -22.94 28.72
C ARG A 108 -0.19 -22.43 27.39
N GLY A 109 -0.93 -21.53 26.73
CA GLY A 109 -0.50 -20.83 25.52
C GLY A 109 0.74 -19.98 25.77
N ALA A 110 0.76 -19.20 26.86
CA ALA A 110 1.91 -18.40 27.28
C ALA A 110 3.12 -19.27 27.62
N LEU A 111 2.92 -20.41 28.29
CA LEU A 111 3.99 -21.40 28.53
C LEU A 111 4.57 -21.98 27.22
N ARG A 112 3.73 -22.15 26.20
CA ARG A 112 4.09 -22.69 24.87
C ARG A 112 4.59 -21.61 23.89
N ALA A 113 4.43 -20.33 24.21
CA ALA A 113 4.77 -19.20 23.33
C ALA A 113 6.29 -19.09 23.05
N LYS A 114 7.12 -19.87 23.75
CA LYS A 114 8.53 -20.13 23.41
C LYS A 114 8.74 -20.59 21.94
N TYR A 115 7.68 -21.04 21.26
CA TYR A 115 7.71 -21.41 19.84
C TYR A 115 7.51 -20.26 18.82
N GLN A 116 7.21 -19.03 19.24
CA GLN A 116 7.02 -17.88 18.33
C GLN A 116 8.34 -17.17 17.94
N GLU A 117 9.49 -17.61 18.45
CA GLU A 117 10.84 -17.22 17.98
C GLU A 117 11.06 -17.45 16.46
N ARG A 118 10.14 -18.17 15.80
CA ARG A 118 10.22 -18.57 14.39
C ARG A 118 9.35 -17.77 13.43
N LEU A 119 8.65 -16.72 13.89
CA LEU A 119 7.98 -15.81 12.96
C LEU A 119 9.02 -14.95 12.25
N ALA A 120 8.95 -14.92 10.92
CA ALA A 120 9.73 -14.00 10.12
C ALA A 120 9.42 -12.55 10.58
N PRO A 121 10.42 -11.64 10.56
CA PRO A 121 10.19 -10.23 10.87
C PRO A 121 9.02 -9.70 10.03
N LEU A 122 8.07 -9.02 10.66
CA LEU A 122 6.95 -8.37 9.97
C LEU A 122 7.45 -7.30 8.98
N VAL A 123 8.61 -6.72 9.28
CA VAL A 123 9.32 -5.72 8.46
C VAL A 123 10.82 -6.00 8.46
N ALA A 124 11.53 -5.49 7.46
CA ALA A 124 12.99 -5.47 7.47
C ALA A 124 13.47 -4.39 8.46
N TYR A 125 14.25 -4.78 9.46
CA TYR A 125 14.91 -3.84 10.37
C TYR A 125 16.17 -3.27 9.70
N THR A 126 16.10 -2.01 9.24
CA THR A 126 17.21 -1.30 8.59
C THR A 126 17.62 -0.07 9.39
N ILE A 127 18.92 0.24 9.38
CA ILE A 127 19.49 1.47 9.92
C ILE A 127 19.90 2.32 8.72
N ASP A 128 19.00 3.20 8.28
CA ASP A 128 19.15 4.00 7.06
C ASP A 128 18.53 5.40 7.18
N ASN A 129 18.16 5.84 8.39
CA ASN A 129 17.60 7.16 8.68
C ASN A 129 18.51 8.01 9.59
N ALA A 130 19.83 7.86 9.44
CA ALA A 130 20.83 8.45 10.30
C ALA A 130 20.73 9.98 10.43
N ALA A 131 20.38 10.69 9.34
CA ALA A 131 20.25 12.15 9.36
C ALA A 131 19.19 12.62 10.37
N THR A 132 18.03 11.95 10.39
CA THR A 132 16.95 12.24 11.33
C THR A 132 17.34 11.91 12.77
N VAL A 133 17.96 10.74 12.99
CA VAL A 133 18.44 10.35 14.33
C VAL A 133 19.44 11.39 14.87
N GLN A 134 20.44 11.75 14.06
CA GLN A 134 21.48 12.71 14.45
C GLN A 134 20.95 14.12 14.71
N ALA A 135 19.83 14.49 14.10
CA ALA A 135 19.17 15.77 14.35
C ALA A 135 18.30 15.75 15.63
N LEU A 136 17.68 14.62 15.98
CA LEU A 136 16.87 14.47 17.19
C LEU A 136 17.72 14.32 18.47
N LEU A 137 18.80 13.53 18.43
CA LEU A 137 19.58 13.18 19.63
C LEU A 137 20.10 14.40 20.44
N PRO A 138 20.62 15.48 19.83
CA PRO A 138 21.11 16.65 20.58
C PRO A 138 20.00 17.43 21.28
N GLN A 139 18.74 17.18 20.96
CA GLN A 139 17.59 17.88 21.55
C GLN A 139 17.13 17.27 22.87
N LEU A 140 17.62 16.06 23.21
CA LEU A 140 17.32 15.40 24.47
C LEU A 140 17.95 16.16 25.65
N SER A 141 17.24 16.19 26.79
CA SER A 141 17.64 16.85 28.02
C SER A 141 17.54 15.90 29.21
N ALA A 142 18.70 15.53 29.78
CA ALA A 142 18.73 14.78 31.03
C ALA A 142 18.04 15.52 32.19
N ALA A 143 18.02 16.86 32.18
CA ALA A 143 17.36 17.67 33.20
C ALA A 143 15.82 17.52 33.16
N ASN A 144 15.25 17.37 31.97
CA ASN A 144 13.81 17.13 31.82
C ASN A 144 13.45 15.74 32.35
N ILE A 145 14.25 14.72 32.03
CA ILE A 145 14.08 13.36 32.55
C ILE A 145 14.14 13.40 34.08
N LEU A 146 15.16 14.06 34.64
CA LEU A 146 15.31 14.21 36.09
C LEU A 146 14.10 14.87 36.75
N THR A 147 13.58 15.94 36.15
CA THR A 147 12.41 16.67 36.67
C THR A 147 11.16 15.80 36.67
N SER A 148 10.96 15.00 35.62
CA SER A 148 9.84 14.07 35.54
C SER A 148 9.94 12.96 36.58
N ILE A 149 11.14 12.39 36.81
CA ILE A 149 11.36 11.41 37.87
C ILE A 149 11.04 12.02 39.24
N GLN A 150 11.59 13.20 39.55
CA GLN A 150 11.35 13.90 40.81
C GLN A 150 9.85 14.15 41.07
N GLN A 151 9.12 14.52 40.03
CA GLN A 151 7.69 14.77 40.13
C GLN A 151 6.90 13.49 40.41
N LEU A 152 7.16 12.41 39.67
CA LEU A 152 6.45 11.15 39.82
C LEU A 152 6.83 10.39 41.10
N SER A 153 8.05 10.60 41.63
CA SER A 153 8.60 9.85 42.75
C SER A 153 8.65 10.60 44.08
N GLY A 154 7.96 11.72 44.20
CA GLY A 154 8.04 12.56 45.39
C GLY A 154 7.32 13.90 45.31
N GLY A 155 6.75 14.24 44.15
CA GLY A 155 5.90 15.41 43.99
C GLY A 155 4.61 15.33 44.82
N ALA A 156 4.02 16.50 45.06
CA ALA A 156 2.75 16.58 45.78
C ALA A 156 1.67 15.71 45.11
N GLY A 157 1.01 14.84 45.88
CA GLY A 157 0.00 13.89 45.38
C GLY A 157 0.55 12.51 45.01
N PHE A 158 1.87 12.32 45.00
CA PHE A 158 2.54 11.08 44.60
C PHE A 158 3.22 10.36 45.76
N ALA A 159 2.48 10.11 46.85
CA ALA A 159 2.98 9.23 47.91
C ALA A 159 3.19 7.79 47.38
N THR A 160 2.28 7.36 46.51
CA THR A 160 2.34 6.12 45.71
C THR A 160 1.61 6.37 44.40
N ARG A 161 1.95 5.61 43.36
CA ARG A 161 1.22 5.59 42.09
C ARG A 161 0.42 4.30 41.91
N PHE A 162 0.15 3.55 42.99
CA PHE A 162 -0.57 2.28 42.92
C PHE A 162 -1.91 2.42 42.19
N TYR A 163 -2.24 1.45 41.34
CA TYR A 163 -3.27 1.54 40.31
C TYR A 163 -4.71 1.84 40.79
N THR A 164 -5.03 1.51 42.05
CA THR A 164 -6.34 1.80 42.69
C THR A 164 -6.34 3.05 43.57
N SER A 165 -5.17 3.66 43.77
CA SER A 165 -5.01 4.81 44.65
C SER A 165 -5.33 6.15 43.96
N ALA A 166 -5.58 7.19 44.75
CA ALA A 166 -5.71 8.54 44.24
C ALA A 166 -4.42 9.06 43.57
N GLY A 167 -3.25 8.63 44.05
CA GLY A 167 -1.96 8.98 43.44
C GLY A 167 -1.76 8.30 42.08
N GLY A 168 -2.26 7.07 41.92
CA GLY A 168 -2.33 6.40 40.61
C GLY A 168 -3.22 7.15 39.61
N ALA A 169 -4.41 7.57 40.01
CA ALA A 169 -5.27 8.39 39.15
C ALA A 169 -4.65 9.78 38.84
N ALA A 170 -3.92 10.36 39.81
CA ALA A 170 -3.20 11.61 39.61
C ALA A 170 -2.04 11.45 38.61
N SER A 171 -1.38 10.29 38.55
CA SER A 171 -0.26 10.07 37.63
C SER A 171 -0.76 9.99 36.19
N THR A 172 -1.92 9.35 35.97
CA THR A 172 -2.62 9.38 34.66
C THR A 172 -2.88 10.81 34.22
N THR A 173 -3.49 11.63 35.09
CA THR A 173 -3.84 13.02 34.77
C THR A 173 -2.59 13.87 34.47
N TRP A 174 -1.52 13.65 35.23
CA TRP A 174 -0.27 14.38 35.06
C TRP A 174 0.42 14.05 33.74
N VAL A 175 0.59 12.77 33.41
CA VAL A 175 1.22 12.34 32.14
C VAL A 175 0.38 12.80 30.94
N GLN A 176 -0.96 12.65 31.02
CA GLN A 176 -1.85 13.14 29.97
C GLN A 176 -1.67 14.64 29.72
N SER A 177 -1.67 15.44 30.79
CA SER A 177 -1.52 16.90 30.68
C SER A 177 -0.15 17.29 30.14
N LEU A 178 0.92 16.60 30.58
CA LEU A 178 2.28 16.82 30.10
C LEU A 178 2.38 16.58 28.59
N TRP A 179 1.88 15.43 28.12
CA TRP A 179 1.95 15.07 26.71
C TRP A 179 1.02 15.93 25.84
N GLN A 180 -0.16 16.32 26.34
CA GLN A 180 -1.01 17.31 25.67
C GLN A 180 -0.29 18.66 25.52
N GLY A 181 0.47 19.08 26.53
CA GLY A 181 1.30 20.28 26.46
C GLY A 181 2.38 20.19 25.37
N TYR A 182 3.04 19.04 25.25
CA TYR A 182 4.03 18.82 24.19
C TYR A 182 3.39 18.78 22.79
N ALA A 183 2.19 18.23 22.65
CA ALA A 183 1.46 18.12 21.39
C ALA A 183 0.60 19.35 21.05
N ALA A 184 0.66 20.44 21.82
CA ALA A 184 -0.26 21.57 21.67
C ALA A 184 -0.25 22.21 20.27
N GLU A 185 0.88 22.18 19.57
CA GLU A 185 1.04 22.70 18.20
C GLU A 185 0.86 21.63 17.11
N ARG A 186 0.39 20.42 17.49
CA ARG A 186 0.32 19.23 16.65
C ARG A 186 -1.10 18.62 16.71
N PRO A 187 -2.10 19.26 16.08
CA PRO A 187 -3.51 18.87 16.22
C PRO A 187 -3.84 17.45 15.70
N GLU A 188 -2.98 16.89 14.86
CA GLU A 188 -3.09 15.51 14.37
C GLU A 188 -2.63 14.46 15.39
N VAL A 189 -1.91 14.86 16.43
CA VAL A 189 -1.42 13.97 17.49
C VAL A 189 -2.48 13.83 18.58
N THR A 190 -2.87 12.60 18.90
CA THR A 190 -3.90 12.34 19.92
C THR A 190 -3.28 11.85 21.22
N ILE A 191 -3.81 12.29 22.35
CA ILE A 191 -3.47 11.80 23.69
C ILE A 191 -4.74 11.22 24.32
N GLU A 192 -4.83 9.90 24.38
CA GLU A 192 -6.01 9.15 24.78
C GLU A 192 -5.80 8.41 26.10
N LEU A 193 -6.87 8.24 26.87
CA LEU A 193 -6.89 7.40 28.05
C LEU A 193 -7.52 6.06 27.68
N PHE A 194 -6.83 4.96 27.99
CA PHE A 194 -7.39 3.63 27.83
C PHE A 194 -8.13 3.24 29.13
N GLU A 195 -9.41 2.94 29.01
CA GLU A 195 -10.27 2.59 30.15
C GLU A 195 -10.01 1.16 30.61
N THR A 196 -9.61 0.98 31.88
CA THR A 196 -9.15 -0.31 32.41
C THR A 196 -10.02 -0.89 33.53
N GLY A 197 -11.02 -0.16 34.02
CA GLY A 197 -11.92 -0.59 35.10
C GLY A 197 -11.38 -0.34 36.52
N TRP A 198 -10.23 0.31 36.65
CA TRP A 198 -9.66 0.80 37.91
C TRP A 198 -9.33 2.31 37.81
N ALA A 199 -8.85 2.91 38.91
CA ALA A 199 -8.71 4.36 39.02
C ALA A 199 -7.62 4.93 38.09
N GLN A 200 -6.47 4.27 38.01
CA GLN A 200 -5.37 4.65 37.12
C GLN A 200 -5.60 4.14 35.70
N LYS A 201 -5.65 5.03 34.72
CA LYS A 201 -5.79 4.67 33.30
C LYS A 201 -4.44 4.67 32.62
N SER A 202 -4.29 3.82 31.61
CA SER A 202 -3.12 3.91 30.74
C SER A 202 -3.26 5.14 29.83
N VAL A 203 -2.14 5.79 29.50
CA VAL A 203 -2.10 6.96 28.61
C VAL A 203 -1.44 6.57 27.30
N ILE A 204 -2.06 6.88 26.17
CA ILE A 204 -1.56 6.54 24.84
C ILE A 204 -1.47 7.82 24.01
N ALA A 205 -0.25 8.24 23.68
CA ALA A 205 -0.02 9.25 22.65
C ALA A 205 0.10 8.57 21.29
N THR A 206 -0.59 9.08 20.26
CA THR A 206 -0.49 8.58 18.87
C THR A 206 -0.02 9.69 17.95
N ILE A 207 1.12 9.49 17.29
CA ILE A 207 1.60 10.32 16.18
C ILE A 207 1.25 9.59 14.88
N PRO A 208 0.35 10.13 14.04
CA PRO A 208 -0.06 9.46 12.81
C PRO A 208 1.12 9.34 11.84
N GLY A 209 1.27 8.16 11.23
CA GLY A 209 2.20 7.95 10.13
C GLY A 209 1.65 8.46 8.79
N SER A 210 2.53 8.66 7.80
CA SER A 210 2.13 8.98 6.43
C SER A 210 1.99 7.74 5.54
N THR A 211 3.04 7.37 4.80
CA THR A 211 2.98 6.36 3.73
C THR A 211 2.84 4.93 4.24
N LEU A 212 3.17 4.68 5.51
CA LEU A 212 3.08 3.38 6.19
C LEU A 212 2.19 3.46 7.43
N ALA A 213 1.15 4.32 7.40
CA ALA A 213 0.31 4.62 8.56
C ALA A 213 -0.35 3.42 9.24
N THR A 214 -0.55 2.31 8.53
CA THR A 214 -1.15 1.07 9.06
C THR A 214 -0.17 0.22 9.88
N GLU A 215 1.13 0.48 9.76
CA GLU A 215 2.18 -0.14 10.57
C GLU A 215 2.43 0.71 11.82
N VAL A 216 2.50 0.07 12.99
CA VAL A 216 2.59 0.76 14.28
C VAL A 216 3.90 0.42 15.00
N VAL A 217 4.59 1.45 15.48
CA VAL A 217 5.79 1.35 16.33
C VAL A 217 5.44 1.85 17.72
N VAL A 218 5.80 1.08 18.75
CA VAL A 218 5.46 1.39 20.14
C VAL A 218 6.72 1.56 20.99
N ILE A 219 6.74 2.59 21.83
CA ILE A 219 7.58 2.62 23.02
C ILE A 219 6.68 2.74 24.25
N GLY A 220 7.06 2.13 25.36
CA GLY A 220 6.28 2.24 26.60
C GLY A 220 7.06 2.03 27.88
N GLY A 221 6.37 2.24 28.99
CA GLY A 221 6.80 2.05 30.38
C GLY A 221 5.55 2.08 31.27
N HIS A 222 5.65 1.71 32.55
CA HIS A 222 4.47 1.62 33.42
C HIS A 222 4.37 2.76 34.45
N LEU A 223 3.14 3.12 34.77
CA LEU A 223 2.81 4.33 35.54
C LEU A 223 2.74 4.09 37.04
N ASP A 224 2.39 2.87 37.44
CA ASP A 224 2.18 2.51 38.82
C ASP A 224 3.48 2.39 39.61
N SER A 225 3.31 2.20 40.91
CA SER A 225 4.36 1.81 41.83
C SER A 225 3.72 1.04 42.97
N ILE A 226 4.45 0.08 43.52
CA ILE A 226 3.99 -0.69 44.69
C ILE A 226 5.00 -0.66 45.83
N VAL A 227 4.51 -0.88 47.04
CA VAL A 227 5.31 -1.21 48.21
C VAL A 227 4.48 -2.11 49.10
N SER A 228 5.09 -3.11 49.73
CA SER A 228 4.38 -3.89 50.73
C SER A 228 4.40 -3.22 52.11
N GLY A 229 3.27 -3.29 52.81
CA GLY A 229 3.14 -2.83 54.20
C GLY A 229 3.23 -1.30 54.41
N SER A 230 3.15 -0.51 53.33
CA SER A 230 3.20 0.95 53.35
C SER A 230 2.32 1.53 52.23
N ASN A 231 1.96 2.81 52.33
CA ASN A 231 1.31 3.56 51.25
C ASN A 231 2.27 4.58 50.61
N ILE A 232 3.56 4.45 50.91
CA ILE A 232 4.63 5.31 50.38
C ILE A 232 5.50 4.47 49.44
N ALA A 233 5.22 4.54 48.14
CA ALA A 233 5.95 3.87 47.08
C ALA A 233 6.47 4.93 46.11
N PRO A 234 7.65 5.52 46.37
CA PRO A 234 8.15 6.58 45.51
C PRO A 234 8.39 6.06 44.09
N GLY A 235 8.86 4.82 43.90
CA GLY A 235 8.95 4.20 42.58
C GLY A 235 9.76 5.05 41.60
N ALA A 236 10.91 5.54 42.04
CA ALA A 236 11.71 6.52 41.30
C ALA A 236 12.42 5.91 40.11
N ASP A 237 12.94 4.71 40.30
CA ASP A 237 13.54 3.94 39.23
C ASP A 237 12.46 3.09 38.56
N ASP A 238 11.58 2.51 39.37
CA ASP A 238 10.51 1.57 39.00
C ASP A 238 9.09 2.20 39.17
N ASP A 239 8.45 2.69 38.11
CA ASP A 239 9.03 3.01 36.79
C ASP A 239 8.86 4.49 36.41
N ALA A 240 9.03 5.38 37.39
CA ALA A 240 9.08 6.82 37.07
C ALA A 240 10.21 7.13 36.07
N SER A 241 11.28 6.33 36.06
CA SER A 241 12.41 6.50 35.15
C SER A 241 12.07 6.16 33.69
N GLY A 242 11.37 5.06 33.43
CA GLY A 242 10.88 4.68 32.10
C GLY A 242 9.86 5.68 31.58
N ILE A 243 8.89 6.09 32.41
CA ILE A 243 7.91 7.14 32.06
C ILE A 243 8.60 8.47 31.73
N ALA A 244 9.60 8.88 32.51
CA ALA A 244 10.36 10.08 32.25
C ALA A 244 11.17 9.98 30.94
N THR A 245 11.76 8.81 30.68
CA THR A 245 12.51 8.51 29.46
C THR A 245 11.63 8.65 28.22
N ILE A 246 10.49 7.94 28.16
CA ILE A 246 9.59 7.99 27.00
C ILE A 246 8.92 9.36 26.83
N SER A 247 8.69 10.08 27.93
CA SER A 247 8.14 11.45 27.90
C SER A 247 9.12 12.44 27.27
N GLU A 248 10.42 12.32 27.57
CA GLU A 248 11.45 13.18 26.96
C GLU A 248 11.65 12.84 25.48
N VAL A 249 11.57 11.56 25.11
CA VAL A 249 11.54 11.14 23.70
C VAL A 249 10.34 11.81 23.00
N PHE A 250 9.14 11.68 23.54
CA PHE A 250 7.93 12.28 22.97
C PHE A 250 8.04 13.80 22.83
N ARG A 251 8.56 14.50 23.86
CA ARG A 251 8.81 15.95 23.82
C ARG A 251 9.70 16.35 22.66
N VAL A 252 10.81 15.64 22.44
CA VAL A 252 11.74 15.91 21.35
C VAL A 252 11.07 15.71 19.99
N LEU A 253 10.30 14.63 19.81
CA LEU A 253 9.57 14.38 18.56
C LEU A 253 8.57 15.50 18.26
N MET A 254 7.85 16.00 19.27
CA MET A 254 6.91 17.11 19.10
C MET A 254 7.62 18.43 18.80
N ALA A 255 8.63 18.79 19.59
CA ALA A 255 9.39 20.03 19.46
C ALA A 255 10.13 20.13 18.11
N GLN A 256 10.54 19.00 17.55
CA GLN A 256 11.18 18.94 16.24
C GLN A 256 10.17 18.71 15.10
N ASN A 257 8.87 18.82 15.36
CA ASN A 257 7.83 18.64 14.35
C ASN A 257 8.01 17.32 13.56
N TYR A 258 8.40 16.24 14.24
CA TYR A 258 8.70 14.96 13.61
C TYR A 258 7.45 14.38 12.93
N ARG A 259 7.60 13.93 11.69
CA ARG A 259 6.58 13.29 10.86
C ARG A 259 7.04 11.87 10.49
N PRO A 260 6.52 10.83 11.15
CA PRO A 260 6.93 9.47 10.86
C PRO A 260 6.22 8.89 9.62
N LEU A 261 6.84 7.90 8.97
CA LEU A 261 6.16 7.15 7.89
C LEU A 261 5.16 6.14 8.49
N ARG A 262 5.54 5.48 9.58
CA ARG A 262 4.69 4.58 10.38
C ARG A 262 4.01 5.31 11.52
N THR A 263 2.87 4.82 11.97
CA THR A 263 2.23 5.37 13.16
C THR A 263 3.08 5.07 14.40
N VAL A 264 3.36 6.09 15.22
CA VAL A 264 4.09 5.93 16.48
C VAL A 264 3.12 6.03 17.64
N LYS A 265 3.20 5.09 18.58
CA LYS A 265 2.49 5.15 19.85
C LYS A 265 3.46 5.20 21.03
N VAL A 266 3.26 6.14 21.94
CA VAL A 266 3.97 6.22 23.22
C VAL A 266 2.97 5.84 24.31
N MET A 267 3.28 4.84 25.11
CA MET A 267 2.33 4.24 26.04
C MET A 267 2.84 4.28 27.48
N ALA A 268 1.96 4.72 28.37
CA ALA A 268 2.18 4.75 29.81
C ALA A 268 1.18 3.76 30.42
N TYR A 269 1.61 2.53 30.66
CA TYR A 269 0.74 1.41 31.06
C TYR A 269 0.30 1.53 32.52
N SER A 270 -0.92 1.11 32.84
CA SER A 270 -1.39 1.04 34.23
C SER A 270 -1.38 -0.38 34.76
N ALA A 271 -1.23 -0.54 36.07
CA ALA A 271 -1.35 -1.82 36.77
C ALA A 271 -0.38 -2.91 36.25
N GLU A 272 0.87 -2.55 35.98
CA GLU A 272 1.94 -3.51 35.69
C GLU A 272 2.22 -4.36 36.93
N GLU A 273 2.31 -3.70 38.08
CA GLU A 273 2.80 -4.26 39.34
C GLU A 273 1.88 -5.34 39.90
N VAL A 274 0.66 -5.42 39.38
CA VAL A 274 -0.33 -6.42 39.74
C VAL A 274 -0.57 -7.41 38.61
N GLY A 275 0.44 -7.69 37.80
CA GLY A 275 0.44 -8.77 36.80
C GLY A 275 0.11 -8.33 35.38
N LEU A 276 0.65 -7.20 34.94
CA LEU A 276 0.61 -6.69 33.56
C LEU A 276 -0.81 -6.36 33.05
N LEU A 277 -1.73 -5.99 33.94
CA LEU A 277 -3.16 -5.94 33.61
C LEU A 277 -3.48 -4.89 32.53
N GLY A 278 -2.88 -3.70 32.59
CA GLY A 278 -3.14 -2.63 31.62
C GLY A 278 -2.60 -2.95 30.23
N SER A 279 -1.34 -3.39 30.13
CA SER A 279 -0.76 -3.78 28.84
C SER A 279 -1.51 -4.97 28.23
N LYS A 280 -1.93 -5.96 29.04
CA LYS A 280 -2.74 -7.09 28.58
C LYS A 280 -4.04 -6.63 27.91
N GLN A 281 -4.79 -5.73 28.54
CA GLN A 281 -6.04 -5.21 27.97
C GLN A 281 -5.80 -4.41 26.68
N ILE A 282 -4.74 -3.58 26.64
CA ILE A 282 -4.36 -2.82 25.45
C ILE A 282 -4.01 -3.76 24.30
N VAL A 283 -3.19 -4.78 24.55
CA VAL A 283 -2.75 -5.74 23.54
C VAL A 283 -3.93 -6.58 23.02
N ALA A 284 -4.84 -7.00 23.91
CA ALA A 284 -6.06 -7.67 23.50
C ALA A 284 -6.92 -6.79 22.59
N ALA A 285 -7.08 -5.50 22.91
CA ALA A 285 -7.78 -4.55 22.05
C ALA A 285 -7.08 -4.38 20.69
N HIS A 286 -5.74 -4.28 20.65
CA HIS A 286 -4.97 -4.20 19.40
C HIS A 286 -5.15 -5.44 18.52
N LYS A 287 -5.10 -6.63 19.14
CA LYS A 287 -5.30 -7.91 18.44
C LYS A 287 -6.71 -8.03 17.87
N ASN A 288 -7.72 -7.66 18.65
CA ASN A 288 -9.12 -7.67 18.22
C ASN A 288 -9.39 -6.67 17.08
N ALA A 289 -8.71 -5.52 17.10
CA ALA A 289 -8.78 -4.51 16.05
C ALA A 289 -7.89 -4.83 14.82
N GLY A 290 -7.10 -5.91 14.85
CA GLY A 290 -6.20 -6.29 13.77
C GLY A 290 -5.07 -5.28 13.52
N ILE A 291 -4.63 -4.56 14.56
CA ILE A 291 -3.58 -3.54 14.43
C ILE A 291 -2.23 -4.22 14.15
N ASN A 292 -1.56 -3.75 13.10
CA ASN A 292 -0.25 -4.28 12.68
C ASN A 292 0.89 -3.57 13.44
N VAL A 293 1.27 -4.12 14.60
CA VAL A 293 2.38 -3.60 15.40
C VAL A 293 3.68 -4.27 14.95
N VAL A 294 4.62 -3.49 14.44
CA VAL A 294 5.87 -3.97 13.80
C VAL A 294 7.09 -3.93 14.73
N GLY A 295 6.95 -3.31 15.90
CA GLY A 295 7.97 -3.35 16.95
C GLY A 295 7.58 -2.57 18.19
N VAL A 296 7.89 -3.14 19.35
CA VAL A 296 7.67 -2.56 20.68
C VAL A 296 8.99 -2.52 21.45
N VAL A 297 9.29 -1.42 22.13
CA VAL A 297 10.36 -1.36 23.14
C VAL A 297 9.78 -0.92 24.47
N GLN A 298 9.95 -1.76 25.49
CA GLN A 298 9.61 -1.45 26.88
C GLN A 298 10.81 -0.81 27.58
N PHE A 299 10.57 0.30 28.26
CA PHE A 299 11.50 0.97 29.16
C PHE A 299 10.94 0.85 30.56
N ASP A 300 11.48 -0.09 31.31
CA ASP A 300 11.12 -0.38 32.70
C ASP A 300 12.42 -0.44 33.48
N MET A 301 12.60 0.49 34.42
CA MET A 301 13.85 0.79 35.13
C MET A 301 15.01 1.17 34.19
N THR A 302 15.35 2.45 34.18
CA THR A 302 16.32 3.02 33.22
C THR A 302 17.44 3.80 33.88
N ASN A 303 17.43 3.99 35.21
CA ASN A 303 18.22 5.05 35.82
C ASN A 303 19.25 4.59 36.85
N TYR A 304 19.14 3.41 37.43
CA TYR A 304 20.15 2.86 38.31
C TYR A 304 21.23 2.10 37.54
N ASN A 305 22.50 2.44 37.79
CA ASN A 305 23.63 1.83 37.11
C ASN A 305 24.35 0.82 38.03
N GLY A 306 23.81 -0.39 38.12
CA GLY A 306 24.33 -1.44 39.02
C GLY A 306 25.36 -2.39 38.40
N SER A 307 25.58 -2.33 37.08
CA SER A 307 26.38 -3.30 36.34
C SER A 307 27.57 -2.67 35.60
N THR A 308 28.47 -3.52 35.09
CA THR A 308 29.67 -3.06 34.35
C THR A 308 29.35 -2.54 32.95
N LYS A 309 28.30 -3.08 32.33
CA LYS A 309 27.75 -2.61 31.05
C LYS A 309 26.55 -1.73 31.33
N ASP A 310 26.34 -0.76 30.46
CA ASP A 310 25.32 0.26 30.62
C ASP A 310 23.89 -0.25 30.35
N ILE A 311 23.72 -1.17 29.39
CA ILE A 311 22.40 -1.67 28.98
C ILE A 311 22.44 -3.21 28.88
N TRP A 312 21.40 -3.88 29.39
CA TRP A 312 21.22 -5.32 29.26
C TRP A 312 19.92 -5.62 28.50
N LEU A 313 20.02 -6.22 27.32
CA LEU A 313 18.86 -6.63 26.53
C LEU A 313 18.35 -7.99 27.01
N MET A 314 17.07 -8.04 27.43
CA MET A 314 16.43 -9.29 27.82
C MET A 314 16.23 -10.21 26.61
N GLN A 315 16.48 -11.51 26.79
CA GLN A 315 16.37 -12.52 25.73
C GLN A 315 15.10 -13.38 25.81
N ASP A 316 14.50 -13.52 26.98
CA ASP A 316 13.23 -14.19 27.18
C ASP A 316 12.05 -13.24 26.96
N PHE A 317 10.91 -13.78 26.50
CA PHE A 317 9.70 -13.02 26.17
C PHE A 317 9.93 -11.83 25.20
N THR A 318 10.96 -11.92 24.35
CA THR A 318 11.34 -10.91 23.35
C THR A 318 11.61 -11.56 22.00
N ASN A 319 11.88 -10.76 20.96
CA ASN A 319 12.13 -11.26 19.61
C ASN A 319 13.58 -11.02 19.18
N ALA A 320 14.29 -12.10 18.85
CA ALA A 320 15.73 -12.08 18.53
C ALA A 320 16.11 -11.10 17.40
N ALA A 321 15.29 -11.00 16.35
CA ALA A 321 15.53 -10.08 15.23
C ALA A 321 15.45 -8.61 15.68
N GLN A 322 14.45 -8.27 16.51
CA GLN A 322 14.32 -6.92 17.05
C GLN A 322 15.40 -6.63 18.10
N ASN A 323 15.78 -7.59 18.95
CA ASN A 323 16.90 -7.43 19.88
C ASN A 323 18.22 -7.17 19.15
N THR A 324 18.46 -7.84 18.02
CA THR A 324 19.63 -7.57 17.16
C THR A 324 19.58 -6.15 16.62
N PHE A 325 18.41 -5.69 16.15
CA PHE A 325 18.22 -4.32 15.69
C PHE A 325 18.47 -3.30 16.80
N VAL A 326 17.90 -3.50 17.99
CA VAL A 326 18.09 -2.63 19.16
C VAL A 326 19.58 -2.59 19.57
N GLY A 327 20.27 -3.73 19.59
CA GLY A 327 21.72 -3.79 19.81
C GLY A 327 22.50 -2.95 18.80
N ASN A 328 22.18 -3.07 17.50
CA ASN A 328 22.82 -2.27 16.45
C ASN A 328 22.54 -0.77 16.61
N LEU A 329 21.35 -0.37 17.10
CA LEU A 329 21.04 1.03 17.41
C LEU A 329 21.89 1.56 18.57
N ILE A 330 22.12 0.72 19.59
CA ILE A 330 22.99 1.08 20.72
C ILE A 330 24.41 1.34 20.22
N ASP A 331 24.95 0.42 19.42
CA ASP A 331 26.29 0.53 18.83
C ASP A 331 26.44 1.75 17.91
N THR A 332 25.39 2.07 17.15
CA THR A 332 25.44 3.14 16.14
C THR A 332 25.23 4.53 16.73
N TYR A 333 24.29 4.69 17.68
CA TYR A 333 23.77 6.01 18.06
C TYR A 333 23.89 6.37 19.54
N VAL A 334 23.90 5.38 20.43
CA VAL A 334 23.81 5.65 21.88
C VAL A 334 25.20 5.86 22.48
N GLY A 335 26.19 5.09 22.03
CA GLY A 335 27.54 5.10 22.58
C GLY A 335 27.62 4.48 23.98
N ALA A 336 26.74 3.51 24.26
CA ALA A 336 26.66 2.78 25.52
C ALA A 336 27.19 1.35 25.34
N THR A 337 27.82 0.81 26.37
CA THR A 337 28.19 -0.60 26.40
C THR A 337 26.96 -1.45 26.73
N TRP A 338 26.78 -2.58 26.04
CA TRP A 338 25.61 -3.41 26.27
C TRP A 338 25.90 -4.91 26.26
N GLY A 339 25.00 -5.68 26.87
CA GLY A 339 25.05 -7.14 26.96
C GLY A 339 23.64 -7.73 26.93
N THR A 340 23.51 -9.03 27.17
CA THR A 340 22.23 -9.73 27.23
C THR A 340 22.05 -10.44 28.56
N ASP A 341 20.81 -10.51 29.04
CA ASP A 341 20.44 -11.24 30.25
C ASP A 341 19.04 -11.86 30.05
N THR A 342 18.53 -12.57 31.06
CA THR A 342 17.16 -13.09 31.08
C THR A 342 16.48 -12.76 32.38
N CYS A 343 15.21 -12.40 32.32
CA CYS A 343 14.37 -12.19 33.50
C CYS A 343 13.97 -13.49 34.22
N GLY A 344 13.72 -14.56 33.45
CA GLY A 344 13.21 -15.85 33.93
C GLY A 344 11.68 -16.00 33.84
N TYR A 345 10.96 -14.90 33.69
CA TYR A 345 9.50 -14.83 33.52
C TYR A 345 9.13 -13.63 32.63
N GLY A 346 7.86 -13.50 32.24
CA GLY A 346 7.37 -12.31 31.53
C GLY A 346 7.38 -11.10 32.46
N CYS A 347 8.54 -10.47 32.62
CA CYS A 347 8.87 -9.60 33.74
C CYS A 347 8.32 -8.18 33.69
N SER A 348 7.78 -7.77 32.54
CA SER A 348 7.21 -6.44 32.34
C SER A 348 6.30 -6.46 31.10
N ASP A 349 5.72 -5.31 30.74
CA ASP A 349 4.67 -5.19 29.72
C ASP A 349 5.05 -5.70 28.31
N HIS A 350 6.35 -5.77 27.99
CA HIS A 350 6.84 -6.38 26.73
C HIS A 350 6.35 -7.83 26.56
N ALA A 351 6.17 -8.56 27.67
CA ALA A 351 5.68 -9.93 27.66
C ALA A 351 4.22 -10.01 27.16
N SER A 352 3.39 -9.02 27.49
CA SER A 352 2.01 -8.92 26.96
C SER A 352 2.01 -8.86 25.43
N TRP A 353 2.89 -8.04 24.85
CA TRP A 353 3.06 -7.91 23.40
C TRP A 353 3.60 -9.18 22.75
N HIS A 354 4.66 -9.75 23.32
CA HIS A 354 5.29 -10.97 22.83
C HIS A 354 4.32 -12.16 22.83
N ASN A 355 3.59 -12.36 23.92
CA ASN A 355 2.61 -13.44 24.05
C ASN A 355 1.45 -13.32 23.05
N ALA A 356 1.13 -12.10 22.62
CA ALA A 356 0.14 -11.87 21.59
C ALA A 356 0.65 -12.12 20.16
N GLY A 357 1.97 -12.28 19.98
CA GLY A 357 2.64 -12.52 18.71
C GLY A 357 3.28 -11.28 18.08
N TYR A 358 3.40 -10.16 18.82
CA TYR A 358 4.02 -8.94 18.32
C TYR A 358 5.52 -8.89 18.64
N PRO A 359 6.35 -8.26 17.80
CA PRO A 359 7.77 -8.07 18.09
C PRO A 359 7.97 -7.15 19.30
N ALA A 360 8.70 -7.62 20.31
CA ALA A 360 9.04 -6.84 21.50
C ALA A 360 10.50 -6.99 21.94
N SER A 361 11.04 -5.93 22.53
CA SER A 361 12.36 -5.86 23.16
C SER A 361 12.28 -5.10 24.49
N MET A 362 13.15 -5.45 25.44
CA MET A 362 13.30 -4.74 26.72
C MET A 362 14.78 -4.49 27.01
N PRO A 363 15.30 -3.29 26.73
CA PRO A 363 16.56 -2.82 27.29
C PRO A 363 16.39 -2.47 28.78
N PHE A 364 17.28 -3.01 29.60
CA PHE A 364 17.24 -2.88 31.05
C PHE A 364 18.54 -2.26 31.58
N GLU A 365 18.46 -1.62 32.75
CA GLU A 365 19.53 -0.81 33.34
C GLU A 365 20.75 -1.58 33.86
N ALA A 366 20.60 -2.86 34.19
CA ALA A 366 21.60 -3.69 34.85
C ALA A 366 21.34 -5.19 34.59
N ARG A 367 22.23 -6.07 35.04
CA ARG A 367 21.93 -7.51 35.13
C ARG A 367 20.81 -7.76 36.12
N MET A 368 20.06 -8.84 35.93
CA MET A 368 19.02 -9.27 36.87
C MET A 368 19.55 -9.64 38.26
N THR A 369 20.86 -9.84 38.42
CA THR A 369 21.50 -10.06 39.73
C THR A 369 22.03 -8.77 40.37
N GLN A 370 21.93 -7.64 39.68
CA GLN A 370 22.58 -6.38 40.04
C GLN A 370 21.70 -5.15 39.80
N TYR A 371 20.40 -5.31 39.56
CA TYR A 371 19.45 -4.21 39.45
C TYR A 371 19.25 -3.51 40.79
N ASN A 372 18.54 -2.39 40.79
CA ASN A 372 18.28 -1.60 41.98
C ASN A 372 17.69 -2.47 43.13
N PRO A 373 18.42 -2.69 44.24
CA PRO A 373 17.98 -3.57 45.31
C PRO A 373 16.89 -2.94 46.21
N ASN A 374 16.41 -1.73 45.86
CA ASN A 374 15.41 -1.00 46.63
C ASN A 374 14.05 -0.92 45.93
N ILE A 375 13.86 -1.51 44.74
CA ILE A 375 12.55 -1.55 44.08
C ILE A 375 11.47 -2.13 44.99
N HIS A 376 10.22 -1.74 44.74
CA HIS A 376 9.05 -2.05 45.58
C HIS A 376 9.22 -1.74 47.08
N SER A 377 10.05 -0.74 47.41
CA SER A 377 10.27 -0.30 48.78
C SER A 377 10.13 1.21 48.91
N THR A 378 9.94 1.69 50.14
CA THR A 378 9.97 3.13 50.45
C THR A 378 11.31 3.81 50.12
N ARG A 379 12.35 3.01 49.83
CA ARG A 379 13.70 3.46 49.49
C ARG A 379 13.97 3.51 48.00
N ASP A 380 13.05 3.07 47.14
CA ASP A 380 13.18 3.32 45.70
C ASP A 380 12.97 4.82 45.43
N THR A 381 14.03 5.55 45.63
CA THR A 381 14.09 7.01 45.58
C THR A 381 15.19 7.39 44.61
N LEU A 382 15.04 8.56 44.01
CA LEU A 382 16.01 9.11 43.06
C LEU A 382 17.44 9.22 43.63
N SER A 383 17.59 9.23 44.97
CA SER A 383 18.89 9.21 45.64
C SER A 383 19.70 7.94 45.38
N VAL A 384 19.03 6.81 45.11
CA VAL A 384 19.66 5.52 44.76
C VAL A 384 20.39 5.61 43.42
N SER A 385 19.91 6.47 42.52
CA SER A 385 20.53 6.79 41.22
C SER A 385 21.38 8.08 41.27
N ASN A 386 21.96 8.36 42.44
CA ASN A 386 22.83 9.52 42.72
C ASN A 386 22.17 10.89 42.46
N ASN A 387 20.85 10.98 42.48
CA ASN A 387 20.10 12.19 42.13
C ASN A 387 20.37 12.72 40.71
N THR A 388 20.67 11.81 39.77
CA THR A 388 20.90 12.15 38.36
C THR A 388 19.95 11.39 37.46
N ALA A 389 19.85 11.82 36.20
CA ALA A 389 19.21 11.08 35.12
C ALA A 389 20.22 10.64 34.05
N THR A 390 21.50 10.53 34.41
CA THR A 390 22.59 10.28 33.44
C THR A 390 22.47 8.91 32.78
N HIS A 391 22.00 7.91 33.52
CA HIS A 391 21.80 6.57 32.96
C HIS A 391 20.54 6.53 32.10
N ALA A 392 19.41 7.04 32.60
CA ALA A 392 18.16 7.16 31.84
C ALA A 392 18.32 7.94 30.53
N PHE A 393 19.24 8.92 30.48
CA PHE A 393 19.57 9.64 29.25
C PHE A 393 20.07 8.72 28.12
N LYS A 394 20.76 7.62 28.43
CA LYS A 394 21.18 6.62 27.43
C LYS A 394 19.98 5.88 26.84
N PHE A 395 19.00 5.55 27.68
CA PHE A 395 17.74 4.92 27.25
C PHE A 395 16.89 5.89 26.43
N ALA A 396 16.88 7.19 26.75
CA ALA A 396 16.19 8.19 25.94
C ALA A 396 16.81 8.32 24.53
N LYS A 397 18.15 8.26 24.42
CA LYS A 397 18.81 8.18 23.11
C LYS A 397 18.40 6.94 22.34
N LEU A 398 18.32 5.78 23.02
CA LEU A 398 17.86 4.54 22.41
C LEU A 398 16.41 4.64 21.94
N GLY A 399 15.51 5.23 22.73
CA GLY A 399 14.11 5.45 22.35
C GLY A 399 13.96 6.35 21.12
N VAL A 400 14.72 7.45 21.04
CA VAL A 400 14.78 8.30 19.83
C VAL A 400 15.29 7.51 18.63
N ALA A 401 16.42 6.79 18.78
CA ALA A 401 17.00 6.01 17.69
C ALA A 401 16.04 4.93 17.19
N PHE A 402 15.37 4.22 18.10
CA PHE A 402 14.39 3.19 17.79
C PHE A 402 13.20 3.76 17.01
N ILE A 403 12.61 4.87 17.46
CA ILE A 403 11.50 5.49 16.72
C ILE A 403 11.97 6.00 15.37
N ALA A 404 13.07 6.75 15.30
CA ALA A 404 13.54 7.36 14.06
C ALA A 404 13.94 6.30 13.01
N GLU A 405 14.52 5.17 13.43
CA GLU A 405 14.91 4.11 12.50
C GLU A 405 13.80 3.12 12.21
N LEU A 406 12.89 2.81 13.14
CA LEU A 406 11.82 1.88 12.84
C LEU A 406 10.61 2.58 12.22
N ALA A 407 10.17 3.71 12.79
CA ALA A 407 9.03 4.43 12.25
C ALA A 407 9.37 5.22 10.97
N LYS A 408 10.67 5.50 10.75
CA LYS A 408 11.20 6.32 9.65
C LYS A 408 10.54 7.71 9.61
N GLY A 409 10.93 8.54 8.65
CA GLY A 409 10.39 9.89 8.48
C GLY A 409 11.40 10.96 8.87
N GLN A 410 10.94 12.20 9.03
CA GLN A 410 11.80 13.37 9.07
C GLN A 410 11.32 14.48 10.02
N ILE A 411 12.22 15.43 10.28
CA ILE A 411 12.00 16.65 11.07
C ILE A 411 11.59 17.79 10.14
N GLY A 412 10.70 18.67 10.59
CA GLY A 412 10.68 20.05 10.09
C GLY A 412 10.04 20.32 8.72
N ALA A 413 9.13 19.48 8.23
CA ALA A 413 8.27 19.86 7.11
C ALA A 413 7.33 21.02 7.53
N SER A 414 7.77 22.27 7.37
CA SER A 414 7.05 23.48 7.79
C SER A 414 6.04 24.00 6.76
N THR A 415 5.96 23.37 5.58
CA THR A 415 4.85 23.47 4.64
C THR A 415 4.82 22.18 3.82
N ASN A 416 3.70 21.47 3.83
CA ASN A 416 3.48 20.36 2.91
C ASN A 416 3.74 20.84 1.48
N THR A 417 4.61 20.17 0.73
CA THR A 417 4.83 20.46 -0.69
C THR A 417 4.03 19.47 -1.53
N ALA A 418 3.55 19.89 -2.72
CA ALA A 418 2.81 18.98 -3.57
C ALA A 418 3.77 17.95 -4.20
N PRO A 419 3.36 16.68 -4.33
CA PRO A 419 4.24 15.59 -4.76
C PRO A 419 4.73 15.83 -6.18
N ASN A 420 5.96 15.44 -6.49
CA ASN A 420 6.46 15.45 -7.85
C ASN A 420 6.04 14.16 -8.59
N VAL A 421 5.25 14.30 -9.66
CA VAL A 421 4.73 13.17 -10.45
C VAL A 421 5.23 13.29 -11.88
N ALA A 422 5.73 12.19 -12.43
CA ALA A 422 6.16 12.08 -13.82
C ALA A 422 5.70 10.77 -14.45
N ILE A 423 5.35 10.81 -15.73
CA ILE A 423 5.03 9.63 -16.54
C ILE A 423 6.26 9.32 -17.40
N SER A 424 6.86 8.14 -17.21
CA SER A 424 8.03 7.69 -17.96
C SER A 424 7.64 6.85 -19.19
N ALA A 425 6.48 6.20 -19.16
CA ALA A 425 5.90 5.51 -20.30
C ALA A 425 4.36 5.53 -20.22
N PRO A 426 3.64 5.60 -21.35
CA PRO A 426 4.14 5.80 -22.72
C PRO A 426 4.68 7.23 -22.94
N ALA A 427 5.50 7.41 -23.97
CA ALA A 427 5.98 8.74 -24.35
C ALA A 427 4.82 9.63 -24.83
N ASN A 428 4.91 10.93 -24.57
CA ASN A 428 3.90 11.88 -25.04
C ASN A 428 3.86 11.90 -26.58
N GLY A 429 2.66 11.72 -27.15
CA GLY A 429 2.42 11.58 -28.58
C GLY A 429 2.57 10.15 -29.13
N ALA A 430 2.80 9.13 -28.29
CA ALA A 430 2.92 7.75 -28.75
C ALA A 430 1.62 7.25 -29.41
N SER A 431 1.77 6.39 -30.41
CA SER A 431 0.64 5.77 -31.11
C SER A 431 0.71 4.25 -31.07
N PHE A 432 -0.45 3.64 -30.87
CA PHE A 432 -0.61 2.20 -30.70
C PHE A 432 -1.73 1.68 -31.62
N PRO A 433 -1.65 0.46 -32.17
CA PRO A 433 -2.79 -0.19 -32.82
C PRO A 433 -3.87 -0.57 -31.80
N ALA A 434 -5.14 -0.53 -32.21
CA ALA A 434 -6.23 -1.02 -31.38
C ALA A 434 -6.01 -2.48 -30.94
N GLY A 435 -6.26 -2.77 -29.66
CA GLY A 435 -6.10 -4.10 -29.06
C GLY A 435 -4.70 -4.42 -28.53
N THR A 436 -3.70 -3.54 -28.71
CA THR A 436 -2.39 -3.72 -28.07
C THR A 436 -2.41 -3.32 -26.61
N SER A 437 -1.72 -4.08 -25.76
CA SER A 437 -1.50 -3.71 -24.36
C SER A 437 -0.48 -2.58 -24.26
N VAL A 438 -0.85 -1.50 -23.57
CA VAL A 438 -0.01 -0.33 -23.29
C VAL A 438 0.42 -0.39 -21.83
N THR A 439 1.72 -0.27 -21.57
CA THR A 439 2.25 -0.20 -20.20
C THR A 439 2.44 1.25 -19.79
N LEU A 440 1.72 1.64 -18.74
CA LEU A 440 1.84 2.91 -18.05
C LEU A 440 2.91 2.75 -16.97
N THR A 441 3.87 3.66 -16.91
CA THR A 441 4.88 3.70 -15.85
C THR A 441 5.08 5.15 -15.42
N GLY A 442 5.11 5.37 -14.12
CA GLY A 442 5.28 6.69 -13.55
C GLY A 442 6.07 6.63 -12.24
N THR A 443 6.64 7.78 -11.89
CA THR A 443 7.32 7.99 -10.62
C THR A 443 6.59 9.09 -9.87
N ALA A 444 6.42 8.88 -8.56
CA ALA A 444 5.93 9.90 -7.67
C ALA A 444 6.84 9.95 -6.44
N THR A 445 7.34 11.13 -6.12
CA THR A 445 8.18 11.38 -4.95
C THR A 445 7.76 12.69 -4.34
N ASP A 446 7.69 12.72 -3.02
CA ASP A 446 7.43 13.92 -2.27
C ASP A 446 8.59 14.20 -1.30
N THR A 447 8.83 15.48 -1.01
CA THR A 447 9.91 15.88 -0.12
C THR A 447 9.65 15.39 1.30
N GLU A 448 8.38 15.47 1.74
CA GLU A 448 7.92 15.14 3.08
C GLU A 448 7.58 13.65 3.24
N ASP A 449 6.95 13.05 2.23
CA ASP A 449 6.44 11.67 2.29
C ASP A 449 7.33 10.63 1.60
N GLY A 450 8.37 11.05 0.88
CA GLY A 450 9.26 10.16 0.16
C GLY A 450 8.60 9.50 -1.06
N PRO A 451 8.89 8.22 -1.37
CA PRO A 451 8.36 7.57 -2.57
C PRO A 451 6.86 7.29 -2.47
N LEU A 452 6.08 7.85 -3.40
CA LEU A 452 4.62 7.70 -3.49
C LEU A 452 4.17 6.88 -4.71
N GLY A 453 5.09 6.15 -5.35
CA GLY A 453 4.81 5.42 -6.59
C GLY A 453 3.63 4.44 -6.49
N ALA A 454 3.46 3.76 -5.35
CA ALA A 454 2.34 2.84 -5.14
C ALA A 454 0.97 3.54 -5.08
N ALA A 455 0.94 4.83 -4.74
CA ALA A 455 -0.27 5.63 -4.59
C ALA A 455 -0.74 6.29 -5.91
N ILE A 456 0.03 6.19 -7.00
CA ILE A 456 -0.34 6.76 -8.31
C ILE A 456 -1.69 6.19 -8.77
N GLN A 457 -2.64 7.08 -9.09
CA GLN A 457 -3.92 6.79 -9.71
C GLN A 457 -3.88 7.15 -11.19
N TRP A 458 -4.16 6.19 -12.07
CA TRP A 458 -4.18 6.38 -13.52
C TRP A 458 -5.59 6.60 -14.04
N SER A 459 -5.75 7.52 -15.01
CA SER A 459 -6.99 7.73 -15.74
C SER A 459 -6.76 8.04 -17.22
N SER A 460 -7.80 7.87 -18.02
CA SER A 460 -7.88 8.13 -19.45
C SER A 460 -9.07 9.03 -19.73
N SER A 461 -8.89 10.03 -20.59
CA SER A 461 -9.97 10.93 -21.01
C SER A 461 -11.13 10.24 -21.74
N LEU A 462 -10.92 9.02 -22.26
CA LEU A 462 -11.94 8.24 -22.95
C LEU A 462 -12.40 7.01 -22.15
N ASP A 463 -11.50 6.34 -21.44
CA ASP A 463 -11.78 5.07 -20.77
C ASP A 463 -11.99 5.22 -19.25
N GLY A 464 -11.84 6.43 -18.70
CA GLY A 464 -12.05 6.70 -17.28
C GLY A 464 -10.92 6.17 -16.40
N ALA A 465 -11.26 5.60 -15.25
CA ALA A 465 -10.29 5.11 -14.28
C ALA A 465 -9.55 3.87 -14.80
N LEU A 466 -8.22 3.94 -14.86
CA LEU A 466 -7.37 2.85 -15.30
C LEU A 466 -6.78 2.06 -14.12
N GLY A 467 -6.82 2.62 -12.90
CA GLY A 467 -6.46 2.02 -11.63
C GLY A 467 -5.11 2.50 -11.06
N ALA A 468 -4.64 1.88 -9.96
CA ALA A 468 -3.49 2.37 -9.19
C ALA A 468 -2.16 1.63 -9.45
N GLY A 469 -1.04 2.25 -9.03
CA GLY A 469 0.31 1.67 -8.94
C GLY A 469 1.37 2.37 -9.81
N ALA A 470 2.66 2.16 -9.49
CA ALA A 470 3.78 2.79 -10.20
C ALA A 470 3.92 2.32 -11.66
N SER A 471 3.53 1.07 -11.93
CA SER A 471 3.50 0.50 -13.27
C SER A 471 2.21 -0.31 -13.46
N ARG A 472 1.58 -0.17 -14.62
CA ARG A 472 0.30 -0.83 -14.93
C ARG A 472 0.12 -1.06 -16.43
N THR A 473 -0.31 -2.26 -16.79
CA THR A 473 -0.64 -2.59 -18.19
C THR A 473 -2.14 -2.48 -18.43
N VAL A 474 -2.53 -1.77 -19.49
CA VAL A 474 -3.93 -1.50 -19.87
C VAL A 474 -4.15 -1.76 -21.36
N THR A 475 -5.41 -1.93 -21.77
CA THR A 475 -5.79 -1.89 -23.20
C THR A 475 -6.74 -0.72 -23.38
N LEU A 476 -6.40 0.20 -24.28
CA LEU A 476 -7.14 1.45 -24.50
C LEU A 476 -8.09 1.30 -25.69
N SER A 477 -9.23 2.00 -25.66
CA SER A 477 -10.17 2.04 -26.79
C SER A 477 -9.59 2.83 -27.98
N PRO A 478 -10.10 2.68 -29.22
CA PRO A 478 -9.63 3.50 -30.34
C PRO A 478 -9.95 4.99 -30.14
N GLY A 479 -8.96 5.85 -30.35
CA GLY A 479 -9.11 7.30 -30.18
C GLY A 479 -7.86 7.98 -29.63
N THR A 480 -7.95 9.29 -29.40
CA THR A 480 -6.89 10.06 -28.74
C THR A 480 -7.21 10.16 -27.25
N HIS A 481 -6.30 9.66 -26.42
CA HIS A 481 -6.41 9.67 -24.96
C HIS A 481 -5.45 10.69 -24.37
N THR A 482 -5.93 11.45 -23.39
CA THR A 482 -5.08 12.08 -22.39
C THR A 482 -5.00 11.13 -21.20
N ILE A 483 -3.84 10.52 -21.00
CA ILE A 483 -3.55 9.65 -19.87
C ILE A 483 -3.01 10.52 -18.74
N GLN A 484 -3.60 10.40 -17.55
CA GLN A 484 -3.19 11.15 -16.37
C GLN A 484 -2.69 10.21 -15.28
N ALA A 485 -1.65 10.64 -14.57
CA ALA A 485 -1.17 10.05 -13.33
C ALA A 485 -1.34 11.08 -12.21
N SER A 486 -2.14 10.79 -11.20
CA SER A 486 -2.42 11.67 -10.06
C SER A 486 -1.98 11.03 -8.76
N VAL A 487 -1.38 11.81 -7.86
CA VAL A 487 -1.04 11.41 -6.49
C VAL A 487 -1.45 12.51 -5.54
N THR A 488 -2.01 12.11 -4.39
CA THR A 488 -2.26 12.96 -3.23
C THR A 488 -1.30 12.53 -2.12
N ASP A 489 -0.59 13.48 -1.54
CA ASP A 489 0.30 13.26 -0.40
C ASP A 489 -0.48 13.17 0.93
N ALA A 490 0.19 12.85 2.02
CA ALA A 490 -0.45 12.72 3.34
C ALA A 490 -0.93 14.06 3.90
N GLY A 491 -0.35 15.18 3.46
CA GLY A 491 -0.82 16.53 3.78
C GLY A 491 -1.98 17.02 2.91
N GLY A 492 -2.50 16.17 2.01
CA GLY A 492 -3.68 16.42 1.18
C GLY A 492 -3.43 17.24 -0.09
N LEU A 493 -2.18 17.62 -0.39
CA LEU A 493 -1.88 18.27 -1.68
C LEU A 493 -1.75 17.20 -2.77
N SER A 494 -2.12 17.57 -3.99
CA SER A 494 -2.17 16.65 -5.11
C SER A 494 -1.47 17.24 -6.33
N LYS A 495 -0.87 16.37 -7.14
CA LYS A 495 -0.30 16.75 -8.44
C LYS A 495 -0.64 15.70 -9.50
N THR A 496 -0.83 16.20 -10.71
CA THR A 496 -1.18 15.38 -11.88
C THR A 496 -0.16 15.59 -12.99
N ALA A 497 0.40 14.51 -13.50
CA ALA A 497 1.13 14.48 -14.77
C ALA A 497 0.20 13.99 -15.87
N SER A 498 0.44 14.39 -17.12
CA SER A 498 -0.38 13.93 -18.26
C SER A 498 0.47 13.73 -19.51
N VAL A 499 0.10 12.72 -20.30
CA VAL A 499 0.61 12.46 -21.66
C VAL A 499 -0.55 12.20 -22.61
N THR A 500 -0.40 12.55 -23.87
CA THR A 500 -1.37 12.24 -24.92
C THR A 500 -0.90 11.02 -25.70
N VAL A 501 -1.79 10.07 -25.97
CA VAL A 501 -1.52 8.92 -26.85
C VAL A 501 -2.66 8.71 -27.84
N THR A 502 -2.37 8.12 -29.00
CA THR A 502 -3.37 7.85 -30.02
C THR A 502 -3.44 6.36 -30.34
N VAL A 503 -4.59 5.76 -30.07
CA VAL A 503 -4.90 4.40 -30.46
C VAL A 503 -5.55 4.43 -31.84
N THR A 504 -4.82 3.96 -32.84
CA THR A 504 -5.28 3.90 -34.24
C THR A 504 -6.26 2.74 -34.43
N GLY A 505 -7.36 3.01 -35.15
CA GLY A 505 -8.32 1.97 -35.54
C GLY A 505 -7.68 0.96 -36.50
N ALA A 506 -8.13 -0.29 -36.45
CA ALA A 506 -7.69 -1.32 -37.38
C ALA A 506 -8.25 -1.05 -38.79
N VAL A 507 -7.37 -0.83 -39.78
CA VAL A 507 -7.76 -0.67 -41.19
C VAL A 507 -8.08 -2.04 -41.78
N THR A 508 -9.31 -2.26 -42.23
CA THR A 508 -9.73 -3.49 -42.90
C THR A 508 -9.87 -3.24 -44.40
N GLU A 509 -9.19 -4.02 -45.25
CA GLU A 509 -9.39 -3.98 -46.70
C GLU A 509 -10.69 -4.70 -47.08
N LEU A 510 -11.60 -3.98 -47.74
CA LEU A 510 -12.89 -4.51 -48.20
C LEU A 510 -12.84 -4.97 -49.65
N PHE A 511 -12.01 -4.32 -50.47
CA PHE A 511 -11.87 -4.61 -51.89
C PHE A 511 -10.54 -4.06 -52.40
N ARG A 512 -9.87 -4.82 -53.27
CA ARG A 512 -8.70 -4.41 -54.02
C ARG A 512 -8.72 -5.02 -55.40
N ASP A 513 -8.43 -4.23 -56.43
CA ASP A 513 -8.16 -4.72 -57.77
C ASP A 513 -7.05 -3.90 -58.43
N THR A 514 -5.97 -4.57 -58.84
CA THR A 514 -4.85 -3.98 -59.61
C THR A 514 -4.95 -4.32 -61.09
N PHE A 515 -6.02 -4.99 -61.53
CA PHE A 515 -6.27 -5.41 -62.91
C PHE A 515 -5.25 -6.39 -63.53
N GLU A 516 -4.30 -6.92 -62.76
CA GLU A 516 -3.29 -7.88 -63.23
C GLU A 516 -3.79 -9.33 -63.31
N GLY A 517 -4.97 -9.64 -62.75
CA GLY A 517 -5.59 -10.96 -62.76
C GLY A 517 -6.78 -11.07 -63.72
N THR A 518 -7.57 -12.14 -63.60
CA THR A 518 -8.88 -12.22 -64.27
C THR A 518 -9.83 -11.20 -63.64
N THR A 519 -10.16 -10.13 -64.36
CA THR A 519 -11.01 -9.05 -63.84
C THR A 519 -12.49 -9.41 -64.01
N ALA A 520 -13.27 -9.32 -62.92
CA ALA A 520 -14.73 -9.53 -62.96
C ALA A 520 -15.51 -8.23 -63.23
N TRP A 521 -14.85 -7.26 -63.86
CA TRP A 521 -15.42 -5.97 -64.19
C TRP A 521 -16.24 -6.05 -65.47
N THR A 522 -17.34 -5.29 -65.54
CA THR A 522 -18.23 -5.26 -66.70
C THR A 522 -18.02 -3.97 -67.49
N PRO A 523 -17.25 -3.99 -68.60
CA PRO A 523 -17.03 -2.82 -69.46
C PRO A 523 -18.18 -2.58 -70.45
N THR A 524 -18.33 -1.32 -70.86
CA THR A 524 -19.21 -0.88 -71.96
C THR A 524 -18.55 0.27 -72.72
N GLY A 525 -18.97 0.51 -73.96
CA GLY A 525 -18.36 1.55 -74.81
C GLY A 525 -16.92 1.19 -75.18
N LEU A 526 -16.00 2.14 -75.04
CA LEU A 526 -14.57 1.94 -75.34
C LEU A 526 -13.76 1.38 -74.17
N TRP A 527 -14.39 1.06 -73.04
CA TRP A 527 -13.66 0.45 -71.94
C TRP A 527 -13.22 -0.97 -72.27
N HIS A 528 -11.97 -1.29 -71.97
CA HIS A 528 -11.41 -2.63 -72.06
C HIS A 528 -10.18 -2.75 -71.16
N LEU A 529 -9.72 -3.98 -70.92
CA LEU A 529 -8.45 -4.24 -70.25
C LEU A 529 -7.31 -3.99 -71.25
N ALA A 530 -6.42 -3.05 -70.97
CA ALA A 530 -5.25 -2.80 -71.81
C ALA A 530 -4.06 -3.62 -71.32
N ASN A 531 -3.37 -4.34 -72.23
CA ASN A 531 -2.21 -5.17 -71.93
C ASN A 531 -1.10 -4.99 -72.99
N ASN A 532 -0.07 -4.19 -72.68
CA ASN A 532 1.06 -3.92 -73.60
C ASN A 532 0.70 -3.23 -74.95
N SER A 533 -0.30 -2.34 -74.99
CA SER A 533 -0.53 -1.50 -76.17
C SER A 533 0.50 -0.34 -76.23
N ALA A 534 0.80 0.17 -77.43
CA ALA A 534 1.67 1.34 -77.62
C ALA A 534 1.17 2.59 -76.85
N CYS A 535 -0.08 2.57 -76.40
CA CYS A 535 -0.75 3.61 -75.62
C CYS A 535 -0.36 3.59 -74.14
N ALA A 536 0.29 2.52 -73.66
CA ALA A 536 0.69 2.31 -72.27
C ALA A 536 1.80 3.26 -71.77
N SER A 537 2.49 4.02 -72.63
CA SER A 537 3.55 4.96 -72.21
C SER A 537 3.04 6.02 -71.22
N PRO A 538 3.70 6.26 -70.06
CA PRO A 538 5.05 5.79 -69.67
C PRO A 538 5.13 4.42 -68.97
N GLY A 539 4.01 3.72 -68.78
CA GLY A 539 3.86 2.44 -68.08
C GLY A 539 2.46 2.36 -67.42
N PHE A 540 2.06 1.22 -66.87
CA PHE A 540 0.88 1.13 -65.98
C PHE A 540 1.26 1.45 -64.52
N ALA A 541 0.27 1.67 -63.64
CA ALA A 541 0.55 2.18 -62.29
C ALA A 541 1.07 1.09 -61.35
N SER A 542 0.63 -0.15 -61.58
CA SER A 542 1.05 -1.34 -60.85
C SER A 542 2.07 -2.16 -61.64
N ALA A 543 1.68 -2.77 -62.78
CA ALA A 543 2.58 -3.56 -63.63
C ALA A 543 2.24 -3.56 -65.13
N THR A 544 1.42 -4.51 -65.61
CA THR A 544 1.24 -4.82 -67.03
C THR A 544 -0.17 -4.53 -67.56
N HIS A 545 -1.12 -4.19 -66.69
CA HIS A 545 -2.51 -3.97 -67.06
C HIS A 545 -3.09 -2.71 -66.42
N ALA A 546 -4.08 -2.12 -67.10
CA ALA A 546 -5.01 -1.15 -66.52
C ALA A 546 -6.33 -1.21 -67.29
N MET A 547 -7.41 -0.71 -66.70
CA MET A 547 -8.63 -0.48 -67.46
C MET A 547 -8.50 0.81 -68.27
N TYR A 548 -8.79 0.74 -69.57
CA TYR A 548 -8.59 1.84 -70.51
C TYR A 548 -9.89 2.19 -71.24
N PHE A 549 -10.25 3.48 -71.25
CA PHE A 549 -11.24 4.03 -72.17
C PHE A 549 -10.55 4.72 -73.34
N GLY A 550 -10.54 4.06 -74.49
CA GLY A 550 -10.00 4.58 -75.74
C GLY A 550 -9.85 3.48 -76.79
N ILE A 551 -9.08 3.76 -77.84
CA ILE A 551 -8.89 2.87 -78.98
C ILE A 551 -7.39 2.58 -79.08
N ASP A 552 -7.00 1.32 -78.88
CA ASP A 552 -5.60 0.89 -78.88
C ASP A 552 -4.85 1.21 -80.18
N ALA A 553 -5.54 1.13 -81.33
CA ALA A 553 -4.92 1.37 -82.63
C ALA A 553 -4.49 2.83 -82.84
N SER A 554 -5.20 3.80 -82.24
CA SER A 554 -4.96 5.24 -82.42
C SER A 554 -4.45 5.93 -81.15
N CYS A 555 -4.41 5.23 -80.02
CA CYS A 555 -4.11 5.78 -78.70
C CYS A 555 -4.90 7.04 -78.36
N ASN A 556 -6.17 7.05 -78.77
CA ASN A 556 -7.13 8.09 -78.46
C ASN A 556 -8.56 7.55 -78.45
N TYR A 557 -9.54 8.39 -78.14
CA TYR A 557 -10.96 8.03 -78.15
C TYR A 557 -11.73 8.64 -79.35
N ALA A 558 -11.02 9.07 -80.40
CA ALA A 558 -11.65 9.67 -81.58
C ALA A 558 -12.22 8.59 -82.51
N ASN A 559 -13.54 8.60 -82.71
CA ASN A 559 -14.22 7.74 -83.69
C ASN A 559 -15.25 8.49 -84.56
N ASN A 560 -15.11 9.81 -84.69
CA ASN A 560 -16.05 10.72 -85.37
C ASN A 560 -17.47 10.74 -84.79
N ALA A 561 -17.67 10.25 -83.55
CA ALA A 561 -18.94 10.28 -82.83
C ALA A 561 -18.74 10.77 -81.38
N VAL A 562 -19.86 10.99 -80.69
CA VAL A 562 -19.88 11.15 -79.23
C VAL A 562 -19.69 9.77 -78.62
N VAL A 563 -18.73 9.63 -77.70
CA VAL A 563 -18.38 8.35 -77.08
C VAL A 563 -18.63 8.39 -75.58
N ALA A 564 -19.28 7.35 -75.06
CA ALA A 564 -19.49 7.19 -73.64
C ALA A 564 -19.48 5.71 -73.26
N GLY A 565 -19.12 5.42 -72.01
CA GLY A 565 -19.17 4.07 -71.47
C GLY A 565 -18.74 4.01 -70.01
N THR A 566 -18.97 2.85 -69.41
CA THR A 566 -18.65 2.57 -68.01
C THR A 566 -17.94 1.24 -67.81
N ILE A 567 -17.10 1.15 -66.78
CA ILE A 567 -16.65 -0.11 -66.16
C ILE A 567 -17.24 -0.21 -64.76
N THR A 568 -17.83 -1.36 -64.43
CA THR A 568 -18.47 -1.59 -63.13
C THR A 568 -17.79 -2.75 -62.40
N SER A 569 -17.46 -2.53 -61.12
CA SER A 569 -16.81 -3.53 -60.26
C SER A 569 -17.75 -4.66 -59.87
N PRO A 570 -17.23 -5.78 -59.32
CA PRO A 570 -18.02 -6.70 -58.50
C PRO A 570 -18.67 -6.01 -57.29
N ILE A 571 -19.61 -6.71 -56.64
CA ILE A 571 -20.25 -6.22 -55.41
C ILE A 571 -19.24 -6.20 -54.26
N ILE A 572 -19.11 -5.04 -53.62
CA ILE A 572 -18.31 -4.78 -52.42
C ILE A 572 -19.25 -4.74 -51.22
N THR A 573 -18.93 -5.52 -50.19
CA THR A 573 -19.74 -5.61 -48.96
C THR A 573 -18.95 -5.09 -47.75
N GLY A 574 -19.64 -4.83 -46.64
CA GLY A 574 -19.00 -4.41 -45.39
C GLY A 574 -18.67 -2.91 -45.30
N VAL A 575 -19.19 -2.07 -46.20
CA VAL A 575 -18.98 -0.61 -46.13
C VAL A 575 -19.50 -0.05 -44.80
N SER A 576 -18.73 0.79 -44.13
CA SER A 576 -19.04 1.45 -42.86
C SER A 576 -18.93 2.98 -43.00
N THR A 577 -19.19 3.71 -41.91
CA THR A 577 -19.03 5.16 -41.85
C THR A 577 -17.56 5.61 -41.95
N THR A 578 -16.60 4.70 -41.75
CA THR A 578 -15.15 4.92 -41.88
C THR A 578 -14.60 4.49 -43.23
N SER A 579 -15.44 3.92 -44.12
CA SER A 579 -14.98 3.42 -45.41
C SER A 579 -14.53 4.52 -46.37
N SER A 580 -13.47 4.24 -47.12
CA SER A 580 -12.96 5.13 -48.16
C SER A 580 -12.48 4.36 -49.39
N LEU A 581 -12.46 5.07 -50.52
CA LEU A 581 -11.98 4.62 -51.82
C LEU A 581 -10.72 5.41 -52.20
N THR A 582 -9.74 4.69 -52.75
CA THR A 582 -8.62 5.28 -53.49
C THR A 582 -8.41 4.51 -54.80
N PHE A 583 -7.93 5.19 -55.84
CA PHE A 583 -7.50 4.58 -57.09
C PHE A 583 -6.43 5.46 -57.75
N LYS A 584 -5.62 4.86 -58.63
CA LYS A 584 -4.71 5.59 -59.51
C LYS A 584 -5.33 5.77 -60.89
N HIS A 585 -5.03 6.90 -61.53
CA HIS A 585 -5.51 7.14 -62.88
C HIS A 585 -4.56 7.99 -63.73
N PHE A 586 -4.63 7.79 -65.05
CA PHE A 586 -3.97 8.63 -66.06
C PHE A 586 -5.06 9.24 -66.93
N ARG A 587 -5.18 10.58 -66.99
CA ARG A 587 -6.26 11.26 -67.71
C ARG A 587 -5.71 12.31 -68.68
N GLN A 588 -5.95 12.11 -69.97
CA GLN A 588 -5.59 13.07 -71.00
C GLN A 588 -6.77 13.27 -71.96
N VAL A 589 -7.37 14.45 -71.88
CA VAL A 589 -8.54 14.88 -72.65
C VAL A 589 -8.33 16.32 -73.16
N GLU A 590 -9.30 16.87 -73.88
CA GLU A 590 -9.22 18.27 -74.30
C GLU A 590 -9.28 19.23 -73.10
N SER A 591 -8.59 20.36 -73.22
CA SER A 591 -8.66 21.44 -72.24
C SER A 591 -9.53 22.56 -72.80
N ALA A 592 -10.72 22.74 -72.24
CA ALA A 592 -11.70 23.73 -72.70
C ALA A 592 -12.52 24.28 -71.52
N SER A 593 -13.07 25.48 -71.66
CA SER A 593 -13.93 26.12 -70.64
C SER A 593 -15.31 25.46 -70.49
N GLY A 594 -15.65 24.49 -71.34
CA GLY A 594 -16.86 23.68 -71.25
C GLY A 594 -16.74 22.49 -70.29
N SER A 595 -17.83 21.69 -70.19
CA SER A 595 -17.86 20.42 -69.44
C SER A 595 -17.94 19.24 -70.40
N PHE A 596 -16.97 19.17 -71.32
CA PHE A 596 -16.76 18.05 -72.24
C PHE A 596 -15.83 17.03 -71.59
N ASP A 597 -15.70 15.83 -72.17
CA ASP A 597 -14.79 14.78 -71.68
C ASP A 597 -14.88 14.52 -70.17
N VAL A 598 -16.10 14.22 -69.72
CA VAL A 598 -16.42 14.01 -68.31
C VAL A 598 -16.00 12.60 -67.89
N THR A 599 -15.08 12.54 -66.94
CA THR A 599 -14.68 11.32 -66.23
C THR A 599 -15.26 11.35 -64.83
N SER A 600 -16.03 10.33 -64.44
CA SER A 600 -16.62 10.25 -63.10
C SER A 600 -16.49 8.86 -62.48
N VAL A 601 -16.51 8.83 -61.15
CA VAL A 601 -16.70 7.60 -60.38
C VAL A 601 -18.02 7.71 -59.66
N GLU A 602 -18.84 6.69 -59.85
CA GLU A 602 -20.18 6.58 -59.30
C GLU A 602 -20.24 5.36 -58.37
N VAL A 603 -20.94 5.49 -57.26
CA VAL A 603 -21.28 4.37 -56.37
C VAL A 603 -22.70 3.92 -56.69
N VAL A 604 -22.84 2.65 -57.02
CA VAL A 604 -24.13 2.00 -57.28
C VAL A 604 -24.51 1.18 -56.05
N ALA A 605 -25.60 1.56 -55.39
CA ALA A 605 -26.12 0.88 -54.21
C ALA A 605 -27.60 0.53 -54.43
N GLY A 606 -27.88 -0.72 -54.82
CA GLY A 606 -29.22 -1.14 -55.25
C GLY A 606 -29.64 -0.41 -56.53
N THR A 607 -30.76 0.31 -56.49
CA THR A 607 -31.27 1.12 -57.61
C THR A 607 -30.72 2.56 -57.63
N THR A 608 -29.95 2.95 -56.61
CA THR A 608 -29.43 4.32 -56.48
C THR A 608 -28.01 4.42 -57.04
N THR A 609 -27.76 5.46 -57.84
CA THR A 609 -26.41 5.84 -58.31
C THR A 609 -26.05 7.20 -57.73
N SER A 610 -24.83 7.35 -57.21
CA SER A 610 -24.32 8.65 -56.72
C SER A 610 -22.90 8.89 -57.21
N THR A 611 -22.64 10.05 -57.82
CA THR A 611 -21.28 10.44 -58.23
C THR A 611 -20.47 10.88 -57.02
N VAL A 612 -19.31 10.25 -56.80
CA VAL A 612 -18.40 10.53 -55.67
C VAL A 612 -17.09 11.19 -56.10
N TRP A 613 -16.78 11.15 -57.39
CA TRP A 613 -15.63 11.82 -57.99
C TRP A 613 -15.96 12.23 -59.42
N THR A 614 -15.52 13.41 -59.86
CA THR A 614 -15.76 13.88 -61.23
C THR A 614 -14.66 14.85 -61.68
N ARG A 615 -14.31 14.80 -62.96
CA ARG A 615 -13.50 15.79 -63.68
C ARG A 615 -14.03 15.97 -65.09
N SER A 616 -13.84 17.14 -65.68
CA SER A 616 -14.21 17.48 -67.07
C SER A 616 -13.08 18.19 -67.80
N SER A 617 -13.31 18.61 -69.05
CA SER A 617 -12.38 19.41 -69.85
C SER A 617 -11.97 20.74 -69.18
N ALA A 618 -12.78 21.21 -68.20
CA ALA A 618 -12.44 22.37 -67.37
C ALA A 618 -11.30 22.08 -66.38
N ASN A 619 -11.01 20.81 -66.11
CA ASN A 619 -9.88 20.40 -65.31
C ASN A 619 -8.69 20.07 -66.21
N ALA A 620 -7.51 20.61 -65.86
CA ALA A 620 -6.28 20.33 -66.58
C ALA A 620 -6.04 18.82 -66.74
N SER A 621 -5.66 18.42 -67.96
CA SER A 621 -5.21 17.06 -68.23
C SER A 621 -3.98 16.72 -67.39
N THR A 622 -3.95 15.48 -66.91
CA THR A 622 -2.89 14.92 -66.07
C THR A 622 -2.29 13.74 -66.83
N PRO A 623 -1.38 13.99 -67.80
CA PRO A 623 -0.75 12.95 -68.61
C PRO A 623 0.35 12.21 -67.82
N SER A 624 0.05 11.87 -66.56
CA SER A 624 0.86 11.12 -65.62
C SER A 624 -0.07 10.38 -64.66
N TRP A 625 0.35 9.22 -64.16
CA TRP A 625 -0.39 8.54 -63.11
C TRP A 625 -0.52 9.41 -61.87
N THR A 626 -1.74 9.55 -61.38
CA THR A 626 -2.11 10.40 -60.25
C THR A 626 -3.04 9.64 -59.32
N ASP A 627 -2.88 9.81 -58.01
CA ASP A 627 -3.82 9.28 -57.01
C ASP A 627 -5.12 10.09 -57.01
N SER A 628 -6.25 9.41 -56.83
CA SER A 628 -7.56 10.03 -56.69
C SER A 628 -7.69 10.92 -55.46
N GLY A 629 -6.79 10.77 -54.49
CA GLY A 629 -7.00 11.16 -53.09
C GLY A 629 -8.01 10.24 -52.40
N VAL A 630 -8.24 10.49 -51.11
CA VAL A 630 -9.20 9.71 -50.31
C VAL A 630 -10.62 10.18 -50.62
N ILE A 631 -11.44 9.27 -51.16
CA ILE A 631 -12.86 9.51 -51.43
C ILE A 631 -13.67 8.84 -50.32
N SER A 632 -14.44 9.63 -49.57
CA SER A 632 -15.28 9.10 -48.50
C SER A 632 -16.45 8.28 -49.05
N LEU A 633 -16.68 7.09 -48.47
CA LEU A 633 -17.84 6.25 -48.75
C LEU A 633 -18.82 6.20 -47.57
N SER A 634 -18.66 7.09 -46.59
CA SER A 634 -19.46 7.09 -45.35
C SER A 634 -20.97 7.15 -45.59
N GLY A 635 -21.42 7.81 -46.65
CA GLY A 635 -22.83 7.90 -47.05
C GLY A 635 -23.46 6.57 -47.51
N PHE A 636 -22.66 5.52 -47.70
CA PHE A 636 -23.11 4.19 -48.12
C PHE A 636 -22.93 3.13 -47.03
N ALA A 637 -22.66 3.54 -45.78
CA ALA A 637 -22.50 2.65 -44.64
C ALA A 637 -23.66 1.64 -44.53
N GLY A 638 -23.31 0.36 -44.31
CA GLY A 638 -24.25 -0.76 -44.19
C GLY A 638 -24.82 -1.28 -45.51
N ARG A 639 -24.48 -0.69 -46.66
CA ARG A 639 -24.95 -1.13 -47.98
C ARG A 639 -23.89 -1.99 -48.70
N SER A 640 -24.36 -2.86 -49.57
CA SER A 640 -23.51 -3.47 -50.60
C SER A 640 -23.46 -2.53 -51.81
N ILE A 641 -22.27 -2.28 -52.34
CA ILE A 641 -22.04 -1.28 -53.39
C ILE A 641 -21.28 -1.87 -54.59
N GLN A 642 -21.36 -1.22 -55.74
CA GLN A 642 -20.41 -1.39 -56.85
C GLN A 642 -19.82 -0.02 -57.20
N LEU A 643 -18.57 -0.02 -57.64
CA LEU A 643 -17.90 1.16 -58.18
C LEU A 643 -18.08 1.18 -59.69
N ARG A 644 -18.51 2.32 -60.24
CA ARG A 644 -18.71 2.50 -61.68
C ARG A 644 -17.90 3.70 -62.18
N PHE A 645 -16.84 3.44 -62.94
CA PHE A 645 -16.08 4.48 -63.60
C PHE A 645 -16.71 4.78 -64.95
N ARG A 646 -16.95 6.05 -65.24
CA ARG A 646 -17.66 6.51 -66.43
C ARG A 646 -16.82 7.53 -67.19
N PHE A 647 -16.79 7.38 -68.51
CA PHE A 647 -16.29 8.38 -69.44
C PHE A 647 -17.43 8.80 -70.37
N ASP A 648 -17.55 10.10 -70.64
CA ASP A 648 -18.55 10.68 -71.55
C ASP A 648 -17.95 11.91 -72.26
N SER A 649 -17.65 11.79 -73.55
CA SER A 649 -17.02 12.87 -74.32
C SER A 649 -17.92 14.10 -74.47
N LYS A 650 -19.25 13.93 -74.31
CA LYS A 650 -20.30 14.93 -74.54
C LYS A 650 -20.43 15.45 -75.97
N ASP A 651 -19.33 15.53 -76.72
CA ASP A 651 -19.33 15.86 -78.13
C ASP A 651 -18.36 14.98 -78.94
N LYS A 652 -18.21 15.30 -80.22
CA LYS A 652 -17.33 14.60 -81.18
C LYS A 652 -16.06 15.40 -81.52
N VAL A 653 -15.85 16.53 -80.84
CA VAL A 653 -14.83 17.54 -81.16
C VAL A 653 -13.59 17.25 -80.33
N SER A 654 -12.40 17.49 -80.88
CA SER A 654 -11.12 17.33 -80.17
C SER A 654 -10.83 15.97 -79.50
N ASN A 655 -11.52 14.88 -79.84
CA ASN A 655 -11.35 13.56 -79.18
C ASN A 655 -9.99 12.84 -79.44
N SER A 656 -8.99 13.52 -80.03
CA SER A 656 -7.68 12.95 -80.37
C SER A 656 -6.69 12.93 -79.19
N PHE A 657 -7.19 12.77 -77.97
CA PHE A 657 -6.39 12.61 -76.75
C PHE A 657 -6.48 11.18 -76.22
N LYS A 658 -5.55 10.79 -75.34
CA LYS A 658 -5.43 9.40 -74.88
C LYS A 658 -6.70 8.85 -74.23
N GLY A 659 -7.46 9.67 -73.51
CA GLY A 659 -8.64 9.25 -72.76
C GLY A 659 -8.33 9.04 -71.29
N TRP A 660 -8.79 7.92 -70.71
CA TRP A 660 -8.68 7.66 -69.28
C TRP A 660 -8.26 6.22 -68.97
N LEU A 661 -7.21 6.06 -68.17
CA LEU A 661 -6.79 4.79 -67.60
C LEU A 661 -7.02 4.79 -66.08
N VAL A 662 -7.42 3.64 -65.54
CA VAL A 662 -7.69 3.43 -64.10
C VAL A 662 -6.97 2.17 -63.63
N ASP A 663 -6.33 2.26 -62.46
CA ASP A 663 -5.53 1.20 -61.84
C ASP A 663 -5.57 1.29 -60.30
N ASP A 664 -5.07 0.28 -59.59
CA ASP A 664 -4.91 0.24 -58.12
C ASP A 664 -6.17 0.66 -57.33
N VAL A 665 -7.33 0.07 -57.63
CA VAL A 665 -8.59 0.42 -56.96
C VAL A 665 -8.65 -0.26 -55.59
N VAL A 666 -8.72 0.51 -54.50
CA VAL A 666 -8.75 0.00 -53.12
C VAL A 666 -9.89 0.62 -52.31
N VAL A 667 -10.64 -0.22 -51.60
CA VAL A 667 -11.63 0.19 -50.59
C VAL A 667 -11.22 -0.36 -49.23
N THR A 668 -11.08 0.51 -48.23
CA THR A 668 -10.77 0.15 -46.84
C THR A 668 -11.82 0.68 -45.87
N ARG A 669 -11.87 0.18 -44.64
CA ARG A 669 -12.72 0.69 -43.56
C ARG A 669 -12.06 0.70 -42.20
#